data_AF-A0A1H7DKI0-F1
#
_entry.id   AF-A0A1H7DKI0-F1
#
_cell.length_a   1.000
_cell.length_b   1.000
_cell.length_c   1.000
_cell.angle_alpha   90.00
_cell.angle_beta   90.00
_cell.angle_gamma   90.00
#
_symmetry.space_group_name_H-M   'P 1'
#
loop_
_entity.id
_entity.type
_entity.pdbx_description
1 polymer ?
#
loop_
_entity_poly.entity_id
_entity_poly.type
_entity_poly.pdbx_seq_one_letter_code
_entity_poly.pdbx_strand_id
1 'polypeptide(L)'
;MSMANLVGFLKPTAEPTGFLLPVFQMSGANGLSVQTIGPDGAVIGFHQIFPKDLQNLPQGETCSIAVGDLALWGYAHGPGAVDFDARETLQTRLRPEILKANDPFLQVQLARFCDAEAELAAAWKAAFAHMGDIAPRSAIAWRDLVILPTVVRQAVEEIAADHGIEEEPCYWENAIETRTHAGGLTICLAAPLFALFDQASGTREELDQRTKAVREAFDMRSDRLHLVPLAIAKTGAETAIAPQETLIGRVIIAIGRMAEGLARSIFKIPDTAHNMALSIPQPSGQMIEPMLIIRDGEPVYDSRVPGDFSLLDLGNPEELVVIFELNEGAEGVCRSAYDLADRYSSQGVRVTAIIPHLPEPIFNPSVPESEAPSWLQAPWDAIWFLSDRSPGVAQQNSPFGPARSTEVARRHLRFALDHCVGWISGNAQGTLSMVRCGVVGSAKGDRAAPTLLQHAIARLLHPEIELHSAQAALIQVNADRPRRGDFKSYLRRSLPNVDVTIKLKEGSGRRQGELIVALQTVSLHRATAQSFAAMCGQELARSWEIVQTPADDHDWEVERKDLRLFVDCKFDYDNAGSTYRSRVSRRWRDDVILITTKSVRRKPFLRHVLNGQTTIHYSRTSGAAAIHDRRFRHVITAIEQGDLIVERDVLPACLNWLATQQPVIDILSMPARVEISEHARLDHGHGAGTYMFRLPLLIKGQRASDNVMPAFATAQVVLDDRGWRLLLLKPQ
;
A
#
# COMPACT_ATOMS: atom_id res chain seq x y z
N MET A 1 -27.43 31.76 -18.07
CA MET A 1 -26.84 30.48 -17.63
C MET A 1 -25.60 30.20 -18.48
N SER A 2 -24.56 29.60 -17.92
CA SER A 2 -23.35 29.28 -18.69
C SER A 2 -23.63 28.12 -19.64
N MET A 3 -23.54 28.34 -20.95
CA MET A 3 -23.60 27.26 -21.94
C MET A 3 -22.24 26.57 -22.06
N ALA A 4 -22.27 25.25 -22.25
CA ALA A 4 -21.12 24.42 -22.51
C ALA A 4 -21.26 23.77 -23.89
N ASN A 5 -20.24 23.93 -24.73
CA ASN A 5 -20.22 23.39 -26.09
C ASN A 5 -19.52 22.04 -26.06
N LEU A 6 -20.11 21.02 -26.69
CA LEU A 6 -19.45 19.76 -26.93
C LEU A 6 -18.26 20.01 -27.88
N VAL A 7 -17.05 19.64 -27.45
CA VAL A 7 -15.81 19.86 -28.22
C VAL A 7 -15.11 18.57 -28.59
N GLY A 8 -15.48 17.46 -27.97
CA GLY A 8 -14.90 16.15 -28.22
C GLY A 8 -15.47 15.10 -27.30
N PHE A 9 -14.82 13.94 -27.27
CA PHE A 9 -15.19 12.85 -26.39
C PHE A 9 -13.98 12.02 -25.96
N LEU A 10 -14.15 11.27 -24.88
CA LEU A 10 -13.21 10.25 -24.45
C LEU A 10 -13.82 8.88 -24.69
N LYS A 11 -12.97 7.96 -25.15
CA LYS A 11 -13.34 6.58 -25.41
C LYS A 11 -12.71 5.68 -24.34
N PRO A 12 -13.49 5.15 -23.38
CA PRO A 12 -12.94 4.39 -22.26
C PRO A 12 -12.34 3.03 -22.68
N THR A 13 -12.77 2.49 -23.82
CA THR A 13 -12.38 1.17 -24.31
C THR A 13 -11.67 1.26 -25.66
N ALA A 14 -10.81 0.28 -25.95
CA ALA A 14 -10.18 0.16 -27.27
C ALA A 14 -11.16 -0.36 -28.35
N GLU A 15 -12.29 -0.93 -27.94
CA GLU A 15 -13.27 -1.55 -28.83
C GLU A 15 -13.91 -0.57 -29.81
N PRO A 16 -14.20 -0.94 -31.06
CA PRO A 16 -14.76 -0.03 -32.05
C PRO A 16 -16.14 0.51 -31.64
N THR A 17 -16.92 -0.27 -30.88
CA THR A 17 -18.27 0.05 -30.41
C THR A 17 -18.32 0.26 -28.90
N GLY A 18 -19.12 1.20 -28.42
CA GLY A 18 -19.32 1.40 -26.98
C GLY A 18 -19.72 2.81 -26.58
N PHE A 19 -20.03 2.99 -25.29
CA PHE A 19 -20.36 4.30 -24.74
C PHE A 19 -19.14 5.23 -24.71
N LEU A 20 -19.41 6.50 -25.00
CA LEU A 20 -18.43 7.59 -25.03
C LEU A 20 -18.70 8.54 -23.86
N LEU A 21 -17.65 9.22 -23.39
CA LEU A 21 -17.76 10.29 -22.41
C LEU A 21 -17.70 11.64 -23.12
N PRO A 22 -18.83 12.37 -23.25
CA PRO A 22 -18.86 13.66 -23.92
C PRO A 22 -18.06 14.72 -23.15
N VAL A 23 -17.22 15.48 -23.85
CA VAL A 23 -16.37 16.52 -23.27
C VAL A 23 -16.78 17.89 -23.78
N PHE A 24 -16.99 18.79 -22.82
CA PHE A 24 -17.50 20.13 -23.06
C PHE A 24 -16.47 21.21 -22.76
N GLN A 25 -16.61 22.35 -23.41
CA GLN A 25 -15.92 23.59 -23.08
C GLN A 25 -16.95 24.66 -22.72
N MET A 26 -16.86 25.18 -21.50
CA MET A 26 -17.73 26.27 -21.05
C MET A 26 -17.31 27.59 -21.68
N SER A 27 -18.29 28.42 -22.06
CA SER A 27 -17.99 29.76 -22.60
C SER A 27 -17.17 30.58 -21.61
N GLY A 28 -15.98 31.03 -22.03
CA GLY A 28 -15.06 31.83 -21.20
C GLY A 28 -14.13 31.00 -20.28
N ALA A 29 -14.24 29.67 -20.28
CA ALA A 29 -13.32 28.80 -19.57
C ALA A 29 -12.27 28.18 -20.51
N ASN A 30 -11.01 28.16 -20.07
CA ASN A 30 -9.93 27.46 -20.77
C ASN A 30 -9.88 25.96 -20.43
N GLY A 31 -10.69 25.52 -19.46
CA GLY A 31 -10.76 24.12 -19.03
C GLY A 31 -11.76 23.30 -19.85
N LEU A 32 -11.45 22.02 -20.02
CA LEU A 32 -12.38 21.02 -20.50
C LEU A 32 -13.16 20.46 -19.32
N SER A 33 -14.42 20.13 -19.51
CA SER A 33 -15.30 19.62 -18.47
C SER A 33 -16.18 18.47 -18.96
N VAL A 34 -16.66 17.65 -18.03
CA VAL A 34 -17.74 16.69 -18.26
C VAL A 34 -18.99 17.14 -17.52
N GLN A 35 -20.16 16.80 -18.02
CA GLN A 35 -21.42 17.11 -17.34
C GLN A 35 -21.57 16.31 -16.03
N THR A 36 -22.17 16.91 -15.02
CA THR A 36 -22.68 16.23 -13.83
C THR A 36 -24.17 16.03 -14.02
N ILE A 37 -24.65 14.78 -13.94
CA ILE A 37 -26.04 14.41 -14.23
C ILE A 37 -26.80 14.21 -12.91
N GLY A 38 -27.97 14.84 -12.78
CA GLY A 38 -28.88 14.68 -11.66
C GLY A 38 -29.70 13.38 -11.74
N PRO A 39 -30.48 13.06 -10.69
CA PRO A 39 -31.31 11.85 -10.65
C PRO A 39 -32.43 11.85 -11.71
N ASP A 40 -32.86 13.01 -12.16
CA ASP A 40 -33.85 13.20 -13.23
C ASP A 40 -33.24 13.15 -14.65
N GLY A 41 -31.93 12.93 -14.77
CA GLY A 41 -31.22 12.94 -16.05
C GLY A 41 -30.90 14.34 -16.59
N ALA A 42 -31.19 15.40 -15.84
CA ALA A 42 -30.81 16.77 -16.21
C ALA A 42 -29.36 17.08 -15.81
N VAL A 43 -28.75 18.05 -16.48
CA VAL A 43 -27.41 18.54 -16.16
C VAL A 43 -27.49 19.43 -14.93
N ILE A 44 -26.85 19.02 -13.83
CA ILE A 44 -26.79 19.81 -12.58
C ILE A 44 -25.49 20.61 -12.44
N GLY A 45 -24.51 20.36 -13.32
CA GLY A 45 -23.24 21.07 -13.30
C GLY A 45 -22.23 20.53 -14.31
N PHE A 46 -21.01 21.04 -14.24
CA PHE A 46 -19.88 20.60 -15.05
C PHE A 46 -18.64 20.42 -14.17
N HIS A 47 -17.94 19.30 -14.32
CA HIS A 47 -16.72 18.98 -13.59
C HIS A 47 -15.50 19.07 -14.52
N GLN A 48 -14.51 19.88 -14.15
CA GLN A 48 -13.32 20.09 -14.97
C GLN A 48 -12.43 18.83 -15.02
N ILE A 49 -11.92 18.50 -16.20
CA ILE A 49 -11.04 17.37 -16.47
C ILE A 49 -9.82 17.79 -17.31
N PHE A 50 -8.76 16.95 -17.31
CA PHE A 50 -7.53 17.18 -18.08
C PHE A 50 -7.18 15.92 -18.89
N PRO A 51 -7.95 15.61 -19.96
CA PRO A 51 -7.77 14.40 -20.72
C PRO A 51 -6.46 14.40 -21.51
N LYS A 52 -5.83 13.24 -21.62
CA LYS A 52 -4.64 13.02 -22.47
C LYS A 52 -5.02 12.72 -23.92
N ASP A 53 -6.13 12.00 -24.13
CA ASP A 53 -6.53 11.42 -25.41
C ASP A 53 -7.93 11.91 -25.84
N LEU A 54 -8.09 13.23 -25.97
CA LEU A 54 -9.34 13.82 -26.46
C LEU A 54 -9.54 13.52 -27.95
N GLN A 55 -10.65 12.89 -28.30
CA GLN A 55 -11.03 12.66 -29.69
C GLN A 55 -11.93 13.79 -30.19
N ASN A 56 -11.69 14.23 -31.42
CA ASN A 56 -12.48 15.27 -32.07
C ASN A 56 -13.85 14.72 -32.49
N LEU A 57 -14.86 15.60 -32.48
CA LEU A 57 -16.17 15.28 -33.05
C LEU A 57 -16.09 15.09 -34.57
N PRO A 58 -16.99 14.29 -35.16
CA PRO A 58 -17.22 14.30 -36.60
C PRO A 58 -17.56 15.71 -37.11
N GLN A 59 -17.17 16.02 -38.35
CA GLN A 59 -17.44 17.32 -38.93
C GLN A 59 -18.96 17.57 -39.00
N GLY A 60 -19.41 18.69 -38.42
CA GLY A 60 -20.81 19.13 -38.47
C GLY A 60 -21.60 18.91 -37.18
N GLU A 61 -21.05 18.20 -36.19
CA GLU A 61 -21.68 18.08 -34.88
C GLU A 61 -21.33 19.27 -33.99
N THR A 62 -22.31 20.12 -33.72
CA THR A 62 -22.22 21.14 -32.67
C THR A 62 -23.41 20.97 -31.76
N CYS A 63 -23.16 20.52 -30.52
CA CYS A 63 -24.15 20.45 -29.48
C CYS A 63 -23.75 21.40 -28.35
N SER A 64 -24.71 22.16 -27.83
CA SER A 64 -24.52 23.02 -26.67
C SER A 64 -25.57 22.66 -25.63
N ILE A 65 -25.14 22.53 -24.38
CA ILE A 65 -26.01 22.23 -23.23
C ILE A 65 -25.74 23.21 -22.09
N ALA A 66 -26.76 23.50 -21.31
CA ALA A 66 -26.70 24.29 -20.09
C ALA A 66 -27.16 23.48 -18.87
N VAL A 67 -26.89 23.99 -17.67
CA VAL A 67 -27.45 23.44 -16.43
C VAL A 67 -28.98 23.56 -16.50
N GLY A 68 -29.67 22.44 -16.25
CA GLY A 68 -31.12 22.27 -16.38
C GLY A 68 -31.56 21.58 -17.68
N ASP A 69 -30.71 21.50 -18.71
CA ASP A 69 -31.02 20.75 -19.93
C ASP A 69 -30.86 19.23 -19.70
N LEU A 70 -31.44 18.41 -20.59
CA LEU A 70 -31.23 16.97 -20.58
C LEU A 70 -29.75 16.65 -20.87
N ALA A 71 -29.20 15.73 -20.08
CA ALA A 71 -27.82 15.28 -20.23
C ALA A 71 -27.59 14.59 -21.59
N LEU A 72 -26.45 14.89 -22.21
CA LEU A 72 -26.06 14.32 -23.49
C LEU A 72 -25.29 13.01 -23.29
N TRP A 73 -25.64 11.97 -24.02
CA TRP A 73 -24.98 10.66 -23.98
C TRP A 73 -24.35 10.36 -25.32
N GLY A 74 -23.17 9.74 -25.31
CA GLY A 74 -22.43 9.39 -26.53
C GLY A 74 -22.33 7.88 -26.73
N TYR A 75 -22.46 7.43 -27.98
CA TYR A 75 -22.25 6.03 -28.36
C TYR A 75 -21.52 5.91 -29.69
N ALA A 76 -20.54 5.01 -29.77
CA ALA A 76 -19.86 4.65 -31.02
C ALA A 76 -20.47 3.39 -31.63
N HIS A 77 -20.89 3.48 -32.90
CA HIS A 77 -21.41 2.37 -33.70
C HIS A 77 -20.33 1.59 -34.46
N GLY A 78 -19.07 1.99 -34.31
CA GLY A 78 -17.92 1.39 -34.99
C GLY A 78 -16.88 2.45 -35.36
N PRO A 79 -15.95 2.13 -36.28
CA PRO A 79 -14.96 3.09 -36.74
C PRO A 79 -15.60 4.32 -37.39
N GLY A 80 -15.48 5.48 -36.74
CA GLY A 80 -15.87 6.78 -37.29
C GLY A 80 -17.36 7.15 -37.19
N ALA A 81 -18.22 6.25 -36.72
CA ALA A 81 -19.64 6.52 -36.50
C ALA A 81 -19.90 6.71 -35.00
N VAL A 82 -20.29 7.93 -34.61
CA VAL A 82 -20.64 8.28 -33.23
C VAL A 82 -21.95 9.05 -33.22
N ASP A 83 -22.76 8.82 -32.20
CA ASP A 83 -24.02 9.51 -31.97
C ASP A 83 -23.94 10.20 -30.60
N PHE A 84 -24.42 11.45 -30.52
CA PHE A 84 -24.64 12.16 -29.27
C PHE A 84 -26.10 12.64 -29.19
N ASP A 85 -26.83 12.22 -28.16
CA ASP A 85 -28.24 12.60 -28.01
C ASP A 85 -28.68 12.53 -26.53
N ALA A 86 -29.88 13.02 -26.23
CA ALA A 86 -30.50 12.79 -24.95
C ALA A 86 -30.79 11.30 -24.74
N ARG A 87 -30.89 10.87 -23.48
CA ARG A 87 -31.05 9.46 -23.11
C ARG A 87 -32.20 8.79 -23.87
N GLU A 88 -33.41 9.34 -23.84
CA GLU A 88 -34.60 8.72 -24.46
C GLU A 88 -34.43 8.48 -25.98
N THR A 89 -33.88 9.46 -26.70
CA THR A 89 -33.61 9.33 -28.13
C THR A 89 -32.59 8.24 -28.40
N LEU A 90 -31.50 8.23 -27.64
CA LEU A 90 -30.43 7.26 -27.79
C LEU A 90 -30.89 5.86 -27.40
N GLN A 91 -31.70 5.71 -26.35
CA GLN A 91 -32.31 4.44 -25.94
C GLN A 91 -33.15 3.83 -27.09
N THR A 92 -33.97 4.66 -27.75
CA THR A 92 -34.80 4.20 -28.88
C THR A 92 -33.93 3.66 -30.02
N ARG A 93 -32.79 4.31 -30.31
CA ARG A 93 -31.86 3.87 -31.36
C ARG A 93 -31.02 2.66 -30.95
N LEU A 94 -30.61 2.57 -29.68
CA LEU A 94 -29.70 1.54 -29.18
C LEU A 94 -30.41 0.25 -28.77
N ARG A 95 -31.72 0.27 -28.52
CA ARG A 95 -32.46 -0.94 -28.10
C ARG A 95 -32.32 -2.11 -29.10
N PRO A 96 -32.42 -1.93 -30.43
CA PRO A 96 -32.18 -3.00 -31.39
C PRO A 96 -30.74 -3.53 -31.41
N GLU A 97 -29.78 -2.75 -30.90
CA GLU A 97 -28.35 -3.11 -30.88
C GLU A 97 -27.99 -4.04 -29.71
N ILE A 98 -28.83 -4.12 -28.66
CA ILE A 98 -28.60 -5.00 -27.50
C ILE A 98 -28.34 -6.44 -27.95
N LEU A 99 -29.18 -6.96 -28.84
CA LEU A 99 -29.07 -8.35 -29.33
C LEU A 99 -27.99 -8.55 -30.40
N LYS A 100 -27.50 -7.46 -31.00
CA LYS A 100 -26.47 -7.50 -32.06
C LYS A 100 -25.05 -7.35 -31.52
N ALA A 101 -24.88 -6.80 -30.33
CA ALA A 101 -23.57 -6.63 -29.72
C ALA A 101 -22.91 -7.99 -29.48
N ASN A 102 -21.71 -8.20 -30.01
CA ASN A 102 -20.98 -9.47 -29.85
C ASN A 102 -20.32 -9.60 -28.48
N ASP A 103 -19.96 -8.48 -27.85
CA ASP A 103 -19.38 -8.45 -26.50
C ASP A 103 -20.51 -8.54 -25.45
N PRO A 104 -20.54 -9.59 -24.61
CA PRO A 104 -21.56 -9.75 -23.57
C PRO A 104 -21.58 -8.60 -22.56
N PHE A 105 -20.46 -7.94 -22.28
CA PHE A 105 -20.44 -6.81 -21.35
C PHE A 105 -21.04 -5.56 -21.98
N LEU A 106 -20.83 -5.36 -23.29
CA LEU A 106 -21.50 -4.30 -24.04
C LEU A 106 -23.02 -4.55 -24.10
N GLN A 107 -23.46 -5.81 -24.24
CA GLN A 107 -24.89 -6.15 -24.13
C GLN A 107 -25.47 -5.71 -22.78
N VAL A 108 -24.76 -5.97 -21.67
CA VAL A 108 -25.20 -5.56 -20.32
C VAL A 108 -25.29 -4.03 -20.22
N GLN A 109 -24.30 -3.31 -20.75
CA GLN A 109 -24.31 -1.84 -20.74
C GLN A 109 -25.47 -1.27 -21.57
N LEU A 110 -25.69 -1.80 -22.77
CA LEU A 110 -26.80 -1.39 -23.64
C LEU A 110 -28.16 -1.70 -23.01
N ALA A 111 -28.34 -2.90 -22.47
CA ALA A 111 -29.60 -3.31 -21.84
C ALA A 111 -29.92 -2.43 -20.62
N ARG A 112 -28.91 -2.14 -19.78
CA ARG A 112 -29.08 -1.24 -18.64
C ARG A 112 -29.33 0.20 -19.07
N PHE A 113 -28.62 0.69 -20.08
CA PHE A 113 -28.83 2.04 -20.60
C PHE A 113 -30.24 2.20 -21.18
N CYS A 114 -30.77 1.17 -21.85
CA CYS A 114 -32.09 1.17 -22.49
C CYS A 114 -33.25 0.80 -21.55
N ASP A 115 -32.99 0.63 -20.24
CA ASP A 115 -33.98 0.15 -19.26
C ASP A 115 -34.74 -1.10 -19.76
N ALA A 116 -34.00 -2.00 -20.41
CA ALA A 116 -34.51 -3.16 -21.12
C ALA A 116 -34.38 -4.41 -20.23
N GLU A 117 -35.21 -4.49 -19.17
CA GLU A 117 -35.11 -5.50 -18.10
C GLU A 117 -35.10 -6.95 -18.60
N ALA A 118 -35.94 -7.26 -19.60
CA ALA A 118 -36.01 -8.62 -20.17
C ALA A 118 -34.70 -8.99 -20.85
N GLU A 119 -34.12 -8.06 -21.62
CA GLU A 119 -32.85 -8.22 -22.30
C GLU A 119 -31.66 -8.17 -21.32
N LEU A 120 -31.78 -7.43 -20.21
CA LEU A 120 -30.74 -7.30 -19.18
C LEU A 120 -30.45 -8.63 -18.48
N ALA A 121 -31.49 -9.41 -18.15
CA ALA A 121 -31.32 -10.74 -17.59
C ALA A 121 -30.55 -11.68 -18.54
N ALA A 122 -30.88 -11.65 -19.83
CA ALA A 122 -30.19 -12.43 -20.85
C ALA A 122 -28.73 -11.97 -21.02
N ALA A 123 -28.49 -10.66 -21.00
CA ALA A 123 -27.15 -10.08 -21.09
C ALA A 123 -26.28 -10.44 -19.87
N TRP A 124 -26.82 -10.38 -18.65
CA TRP A 124 -26.11 -10.83 -17.44
C TRP A 124 -25.74 -12.31 -17.53
N LYS A 125 -26.67 -13.16 -18.00
CA LYS A 125 -26.41 -14.58 -18.20
C LYS A 125 -25.28 -14.81 -19.21
N ALA A 126 -25.31 -14.11 -20.34
CA ALA A 126 -24.27 -14.18 -21.37
C ALA A 126 -22.90 -13.72 -20.84
N ALA A 127 -22.84 -12.59 -20.13
CA ALA A 127 -21.61 -12.06 -19.55
C ALA A 127 -21.04 -12.98 -18.46
N PHE A 128 -21.90 -13.54 -17.60
CA PHE A 128 -21.50 -14.50 -16.59
C PHE A 128 -20.94 -15.78 -17.20
N ALA A 129 -21.61 -16.33 -18.22
CA ALA A 129 -21.14 -17.51 -18.93
C ALA A 129 -19.76 -17.25 -19.58
N HIS A 130 -19.62 -16.13 -20.30
CA HIS A 130 -18.37 -15.73 -20.92
C HIS A 130 -17.22 -15.56 -19.90
N MET A 131 -17.48 -14.88 -18.77
CA MET A 131 -16.51 -14.82 -17.68
C MET A 131 -16.22 -16.18 -17.07
N GLY A 132 -17.23 -17.03 -16.95
CA GLY A 132 -17.13 -18.38 -16.41
C GLY A 132 -16.18 -19.24 -17.22
N ASP A 133 -16.26 -19.15 -18.55
CA ASP A 133 -15.41 -19.89 -19.48
C ASP A 133 -13.93 -19.48 -19.37
N ILE A 134 -13.65 -18.20 -19.09
CA ILE A 134 -12.29 -17.67 -18.97
C ILE A 134 -11.75 -17.82 -17.53
N ALA A 135 -12.55 -17.44 -16.54
CA ALA A 135 -12.16 -17.32 -15.14
C ALA A 135 -13.37 -17.54 -14.18
N PRO A 136 -13.69 -18.81 -13.84
CA PRO A 136 -14.87 -19.14 -13.04
C PRO A 136 -14.98 -18.41 -11.69
N ARG A 137 -13.86 -18.22 -10.99
CA ARG A 137 -13.83 -17.51 -9.70
C ARG A 137 -14.14 -16.02 -9.85
N SER A 138 -13.66 -15.41 -10.93
CA SER A 138 -13.92 -13.99 -11.22
C SER A 138 -15.37 -13.76 -11.61
N ALA A 139 -15.99 -14.69 -12.33
CA ALA A 139 -17.42 -14.65 -12.64
C ALA A 139 -18.27 -14.64 -11.36
N ILE A 140 -17.99 -15.56 -10.43
CA ILE A 140 -18.68 -15.63 -9.12
C ILE A 140 -18.46 -14.35 -8.32
N ALA A 141 -17.22 -13.84 -8.25
CA ALA A 141 -16.93 -12.60 -7.53
C ALA A 141 -17.63 -11.39 -8.16
N TRP A 142 -17.68 -11.31 -9.49
CA TRP A 142 -18.40 -10.25 -10.21
C TRP A 142 -19.91 -10.29 -9.92
N ARG A 143 -20.51 -11.48 -9.98
CA ARG A 143 -21.92 -11.67 -9.56
C ARG A 143 -22.16 -11.23 -8.11
N ASP A 144 -21.35 -11.73 -7.19
CA ASP A 144 -21.58 -11.58 -5.74
C ASP A 144 -21.20 -10.20 -5.19
N LEU A 145 -20.27 -9.49 -5.84
CA LEU A 145 -19.75 -8.21 -5.35
C LEU A 145 -20.16 -7.02 -6.21
N VAL A 146 -20.56 -7.22 -7.47
CA VAL A 146 -20.88 -6.12 -8.40
C VAL A 146 -22.36 -6.13 -8.77
N ILE A 147 -22.90 -7.27 -9.23
CA ILE A 147 -24.27 -7.29 -9.76
C ILE A 147 -25.31 -7.41 -8.63
N LEU A 148 -25.21 -8.46 -7.81
CA LEU A 148 -26.22 -8.72 -6.78
C LEU A 148 -26.36 -7.58 -5.77
N PRO A 149 -25.28 -7.01 -5.19
CA PRO A 149 -25.44 -5.95 -4.21
C PRO A 149 -26.10 -4.71 -4.81
N THR A 150 -25.75 -4.33 -6.03
CA THR A 150 -26.32 -3.15 -6.69
C THR A 150 -27.79 -3.33 -7.00
N VAL A 151 -28.18 -4.45 -7.64
CA VAL A 151 -29.58 -4.71 -8.00
C VAL A 151 -30.45 -4.84 -6.76
N VAL A 152 -29.96 -5.55 -5.73
CA VAL A 152 -30.71 -5.72 -4.49
C VAL A 152 -30.86 -4.41 -3.72
N ARG A 153 -29.81 -3.59 -3.63
CA ARG A 153 -29.90 -2.27 -2.97
C ARG A 153 -30.90 -1.36 -3.66
N GLN A 154 -30.82 -1.26 -4.98
CA GLN A 154 -31.75 -0.45 -5.76
C GLN A 154 -33.20 -0.93 -5.56
N ALA A 155 -33.44 -2.25 -5.62
CA ALA A 155 -34.78 -2.80 -5.39
C ALA A 155 -35.30 -2.50 -3.97
N VAL A 156 -34.45 -2.60 -2.94
CA VAL A 156 -34.83 -2.29 -1.56
C VAL A 156 -35.10 -0.79 -1.39
N GLU A 157 -34.29 0.09 -1.98
CA GLU A 157 -34.47 1.54 -1.93
C GLU A 157 -35.78 1.97 -2.60
N GLU A 158 -36.07 1.46 -3.79
CA GLU A 158 -37.30 1.79 -4.50
C GLU A 158 -38.54 1.27 -3.75
N ILE A 159 -38.49 0.04 -3.23
CA ILE A 159 -39.59 -0.51 -2.41
C ILE A 159 -39.76 0.28 -1.12
N ALA A 160 -38.67 0.69 -0.47
CA ALA A 160 -38.75 1.53 0.70
C ALA A 160 -39.47 2.86 0.38
N ALA A 161 -39.09 3.51 -0.72
CA ALA A 161 -39.74 4.74 -1.18
C ALA A 161 -41.23 4.54 -1.49
N ASP A 162 -41.57 3.48 -2.23
CA ASP A 162 -42.96 3.17 -2.62
C ASP A 162 -43.86 2.86 -1.42
N HIS A 163 -43.27 2.38 -0.31
CA HIS A 163 -43.97 2.07 0.95
C HIS A 163 -43.81 3.16 2.01
N GLY A 164 -43.23 4.32 1.68
CA GLY A 164 -43.08 5.46 2.59
C GLY A 164 -42.09 5.23 3.73
N ILE A 165 -41.12 4.34 3.55
CA ILE A 165 -40.01 4.11 4.48
C ILE A 165 -38.93 5.17 4.20
N GLU A 166 -39.00 6.29 4.93
CA GLU A 166 -38.03 7.38 4.83
C GLU A 166 -36.79 7.09 5.70
N GLU A 167 -35.63 6.91 5.07
CA GLU A 167 -34.32 6.78 5.75
C GLU A 167 -33.25 7.58 5.01
N GLU A 168 -32.20 7.98 5.72
CA GLU A 168 -31.09 8.71 5.10
C GLU A 168 -30.36 7.85 4.04
N PRO A 169 -29.94 8.42 2.90
CA PRO A 169 -29.25 7.69 1.82
C PRO A 169 -28.04 6.85 2.29
N CYS A 170 -27.34 7.30 3.33
CA CYS A 170 -26.17 6.63 3.91
C CYS A 170 -26.51 5.32 4.64
N TYR A 171 -27.77 5.13 5.03
CA TYR A 171 -28.23 3.95 5.75
C TYR A 171 -28.26 2.72 4.82
N TRP A 172 -28.65 2.92 3.55
CA TRP A 172 -28.83 1.85 2.57
C TRP A 172 -27.53 1.13 2.19
N GLU A 173 -26.40 1.84 2.13
CA GLU A 173 -25.12 1.26 1.72
C GLU A 173 -24.62 0.16 2.67
N ASN A 174 -24.89 0.33 3.97
CA ASN A 174 -24.44 -0.57 5.04
C ASN A 174 -25.55 -1.48 5.59
N ALA A 175 -26.81 -1.17 5.31
CA ALA A 175 -27.94 -1.94 5.82
C ALA A 175 -28.20 -3.23 5.04
N ILE A 176 -27.57 -3.45 3.88
CA ILE A 176 -27.95 -4.52 2.95
C ILE A 176 -26.72 -5.37 2.57
N GLU A 177 -26.78 -6.67 2.87
CA GLU A 177 -25.80 -7.68 2.44
C GLU A 177 -26.49 -8.77 1.60
N THR A 178 -25.87 -9.19 0.50
CA THR A 178 -26.34 -10.33 -0.31
C THR A 178 -25.46 -11.54 -0.09
N ARG A 179 -26.06 -12.70 0.20
CA ARG A 179 -25.37 -13.98 0.34
C ARG A 179 -25.92 -14.99 -0.64
N THR A 180 -25.04 -15.67 -1.37
CA THR A 180 -25.42 -16.80 -2.23
C THR A 180 -24.99 -18.12 -1.59
N HIS A 181 -25.92 -19.05 -1.38
CA HIS A 181 -25.61 -20.39 -0.88
C HIS A 181 -26.45 -21.46 -1.58
N ALA A 182 -25.79 -22.52 -2.06
CA ALA A 182 -26.45 -23.64 -2.75
C ALA A 182 -27.38 -23.23 -3.91
N GLY A 183 -27.07 -22.11 -4.59
CA GLY A 183 -27.92 -21.56 -5.65
C GLY A 183 -29.12 -20.76 -5.16
N GLY A 184 -29.28 -20.50 -3.86
CA GLY A 184 -30.25 -19.54 -3.34
C GLY A 184 -29.66 -18.15 -3.12
N LEU A 185 -30.51 -17.12 -3.16
CA LEU A 185 -30.19 -15.75 -2.77
C LEU A 185 -30.79 -15.45 -1.39
N THR A 186 -29.94 -15.03 -0.47
CA THR A 186 -30.33 -14.51 0.84
C THR A 186 -30.01 -13.02 0.89
N ILE A 187 -31.02 -12.20 1.19
CA ILE A 187 -30.87 -10.77 1.46
C ILE A 187 -30.87 -10.60 2.97
N CYS A 188 -29.79 -10.03 3.48
CA CYS A 188 -29.66 -9.66 4.88
C CYS A 188 -29.92 -8.16 5.02
N LEU A 189 -30.95 -7.76 5.76
CA LEU A 189 -31.26 -6.35 6.04
C LEU A 189 -30.92 -5.99 7.48
N ALA A 190 -30.39 -4.81 7.76
CA ALA A 190 -30.21 -4.30 9.12
C ALA A 190 -31.51 -4.44 9.92
N ALA A 191 -31.42 -4.72 11.22
CA ALA A 191 -32.59 -5.09 12.03
C ALA A 191 -33.76 -4.08 11.96
N PRO A 192 -33.53 -2.74 11.97
CA PRO A 192 -34.63 -1.78 11.81
C PRO A 192 -35.30 -1.89 10.45
N LEU A 193 -34.50 -1.93 9.37
CA LEU A 193 -35.01 -2.05 8.02
C LEU A 193 -35.72 -3.39 7.77
N PHE A 194 -35.19 -4.48 8.33
CA PHE A 194 -35.85 -5.79 8.30
C PHE A 194 -37.23 -5.73 8.97
N ALA A 195 -37.35 -5.06 10.12
CA ALA A 195 -38.62 -4.91 10.82
C ALA A 195 -39.63 -4.08 10.01
N LEU A 196 -39.17 -3.01 9.35
CA LEU A 196 -40.02 -2.19 8.47
C LEU A 196 -40.53 -2.99 7.26
N PHE A 197 -39.65 -3.76 6.61
CA PHE A 197 -40.04 -4.68 5.53
C PHE A 197 -40.95 -5.81 6.02
N ASP A 198 -40.78 -6.32 7.23
CA ASP A 198 -41.67 -7.36 7.79
C ASP A 198 -43.06 -6.80 8.15
N GLN A 199 -43.16 -5.52 8.49
CA GLN A 199 -44.41 -4.85 8.86
C GLN A 199 -45.21 -4.34 7.65
N ALA A 200 -44.53 -3.88 6.60
CA ALA A 200 -45.16 -3.35 5.40
C ALA A 200 -45.62 -4.50 4.47
N SER A 201 -46.95 -4.65 4.34
CA SER A 201 -47.56 -5.71 3.54
C SER A 201 -47.20 -5.59 2.06
N GLY A 202 -46.67 -6.66 1.46
CA GLY A 202 -46.35 -6.71 0.03
C GLY A 202 -44.88 -6.43 -0.31
N THR A 203 -44.09 -5.85 0.61
CA THR A 203 -42.67 -5.53 0.34
C THR A 203 -41.83 -6.77 0.02
N ARG A 204 -42.12 -7.92 0.64
CA ARG A 204 -41.43 -9.18 0.37
C ARG A 204 -41.76 -9.73 -1.01
N GLU A 205 -43.03 -9.75 -1.38
CA GLU A 205 -43.49 -10.19 -2.70
C GLU A 205 -42.92 -9.28 -3.79
N GLU A 206 -42.90 -7.98 -3.54
CA GLU A 206 -42.34 -6.99 -4.46
C GLU A 206 -40.82 -7.13 -4.60
N LEU A 207 -40.10 -7.36 -3.50
CA LEU A 207 -38.66 -7.60 -3.53
C LEU A 207 -38.32 -8.91 -4.26
N ASP A 208 -39.12 -9.96 -4.06
CA ASP A 208 -39.00 -11.21 -4.83
C ASP A 208 -39.20 -10.93 -6.33
N GLN A 209 -40.22 -10.15 -6.70
CA GLN A 209 -40.51 -9.79 -8.09
C GLN A 209 -39.41 -8.93 -8.72
N ARG A 210 -38.94 -7.87 -8.05
CA ARG A 210 -37.86 -6.98 -8.56
C ARG A 210 -36.51 -7.69 -8.67
N THR A 211 -36.24 -8.71 -7.85
CA THR A 211 -35.00 -9.50 -7.92
C THR A 211 -35.12 -10.76 -8.78
N LYS A 212 -36.27 -11.00 -9.42
CA LYS A 212 -36.50 -12.22 -10.22
C LYS A 212 -35.56 -12.32 -11.41
N ALA A 213 -35.44 -11.25 -12.20
CA ALA A 213 -34.60 -11.21 -13.40
C ALA A 213 -33.13 -11.55 -13.10
N VAL A 214 -32.56 -10.98 -12.02
CA VAL A 214 -31.17 -11.25 -11.62
C VAL A 214 -30.98 -12.67 -11.09
N ARG A 215 -31.98 -13.22 -10.37
CA ARG A 215 -31.95 -14.62 -9.92
C ARG A 215 -31.99 -15.61 -11.10
N GLU A 216 -32.86 -15.37 -12.08
CA GLU A 216 -32.96 -16.18 -13.30
C GLU A 216 -31.68 -16.12 -14.14
N ALA A 217 -31.07 -14.93 -14.26
CA ALA A 217 -29.81 -14.74 -15.00
C ALA A 217 -28.66 -15.60 -14.45
N PHE A 218 -28.64 -15.86 -13.14
CA PHE A 218 -27.59 -16.62 -12.47
C PHE A 218 -28.02 -18.02 -12.01
N ASP A 219 -29.10 -18.55 -12.59
CA ASP A 219 -29.68 -19.87 -12.30
C ASP A 219 -29.88 -20.12 -10.79
N MET A 220 -30.34 -19.09 -10.06
CA MET A 220 -30.60 -19.17 -8.63
C MET A 220 -31.94 -19.87 -8.37
N ARG A 221 -31.88 -21.10 -7.85
CA ARG A 221 -33.00 -22.05 -7.76
C ARG A 221 -33.93 -21.84 -6.57
N SER A 222 -33.90 -20.69 -5.88
CA SER A 222 -34.79 -20.52 -4.72
C SER A 222 -36.18 -20.11 -5.18
N ASP A 223 -37.16 -20.99 -4.94
CA ASP A 223 -38.59 -20.72 -5.18
C ASP A 223 -39.10 -19.50 -4.41
N ARG A 224 -38.34 -19.03 -3.41
CA ARG A 224 -38.57 -17.80 -2.65
C ARG A 224 -37.26 -17.12 -2.26
N LEU A 225 -37.29 -15.80 -2.23
CA LEU A 225 -36.23 -14.98 -1.64
C LEU A 225 -36.16 -15.19 -0.12
N HIS A 226 -34.96 -15.45 0.41
CA HIS A 226 -34.75 -15.52 1.85
C HIS A 226 -34.35 -14.15 2.40
N LEU A 227 -35.26 -13.54 3.16
CA LEU A 227 -34.96 -12.31 3.89
C LEU A 227 -34.58 -12.67 5.34
N VAL A 228 -33.43 -12.19 5.81
CA VAL A 228 -32.99 -12.39 7.20
C VAL A 228 -32.50 -11.08 7.80
N PRO A 229 -32.58 -10.89 9.13
CA PRO A 229 -31.90 -9.78 9.77
C PRO A 229 -30.39 -9.97 9.60
N LEU A 230 -29.70 -8.91 9.20
CA LEU A 230 -28.26 -8.81 9.21
C LEU A 230 -27.83 -8.99 10.66
N ALA A 231 -27.14 -10.09 10.93
CA ALA A 231 -26.48 -10.31 12.20
C ALA A 231 -25.31 -9.32 12.29
N ILE A 232 -25.61 -8.07 12.63
CA ILE A 232 -24.65 -7.19 13.27
C ILE A 232 -24.22 -7.98 14.50
N ALA A 233 -22.93 -8.32 14.61
CA ALA A 233 -22.41 -8.94 15.80
C ALA A 233 -22.89 -8.08 16.97
N LYS A 234 -23.80 -8.61 17.79
CA LYS A 234 -24.49 -7.87 18.85
C LYS A 234 -23.45 -7.12 19.68
N THR A 235 -23.25 -5.84 19.41
CA THR A 235 -22.78 -4.91 20.42
C THR A 235 -23.93 -4.79 21.40
N GLY A 236 -23.63 -5.12 22.65
CA GLY A 236 -24.58 -5.64 23.62
C GLY A 236 -25.72 -4.69 23.93
N ALA A 237 -26.95 -5.19 23.76
CA ALA A 237 -28.19 -4.72 24.36
C ALA A 237 -29.16 -5.91 24.24
N GLU A 238 -29.97 -6.33 25.20
CA GLU A 238 -30.33 -5.87 26.54
C GLU A 238 -30.86 -7.13 27.24
N THR A 239 -30.29 -7.50 28.38
CA THR A 239 -31.03 -8.28 29.38
C THR A 239 -31.11 -7.39 30.60
N ALA A 240 -32.33 -6.97 30.93
CA ALA A 240 -32.65 -6.24 32.14
C ALA A 240 -32.23 -7.07 33.36
N ILE A 241 -31.04 -6.79 33.88
CA ILE A 241 -30.57 -7.18 35.20
C ILE A 241 -30.09 -5.89 35.85
N ALA A 242 -30.44 -5.74 37.13
CA ALA A 242 -30.22 -4.58 38.00
C ALA A 242 -28.86 -3.86 37.80
N PRO A 243 -28.77 -2.55 38.08
CA PRO A 243 -27.55 -1.77 37.86
C PRO A 243 -26.42 -2.29 38.75
N GLN A 244 -25.61 -3.18 38.21
CA GLN A 244 -24.26 -3.43 38.67
C GLN A 244 -23.37 -2.40 38.01
N GLU A 245 -22.57 -1.71 38.81
CA GLU A 245 -21.51 -0.81 38.37
C GLU A 245 -20.68 -1.52 37.29
N THR A 246 -20.86 -1.10 36.03
CA THR A 246 -20.08 -1.58 34.89
C THR A 246 -18.63 -1.19 35.11
N LEU A 247 -17.83 -2.15 35.56
CA LEU A 247 -16.37 -2.11 35.46
C LEU A 247 -16.01 -1.94 33.98
N ILE A 248 -15.43 -0.80 33.67
CA ILE A 248 -15.00 -0.40 32.33
C ILE A 248 -13.78 -1.26 31.99
N GLY A 249 -13.95 -2.29 31.15
CA GLY A 249 -12.94 -3.35 31.02
C GLY A 249 -11.68 -2.91 30.30
N ARG A 250 -11.77 -1.99 29.32
CA ARG A 250 -10.61 -1.49 28.58
C ARG A 250 -10.93 -0.17 27.88
N VAL A 251 -10.01 0.78 27.97
CA VAL A 251 -10.03 2.02 27.17
C VAL A 251 -8.82 2.04 26.24
N ILE A 252 -9.05 2.39 24.98
CA ILE A 252 -8.01 2.54 23.96
C ILE A 252 -8.01 4.00 23.51
N ILE A 253 -6.84 4.64 23.53
CA ILE A 253 -6.63 5.99 23.03
C ILE A 253 -5.64 5.91 21.88
N ALA A 254 -6.02 6.39 20.70
CA ALA A 254 -5.12 6.55 19.57
C ALA A 254 -4.78 8.04 19.40
N ILE A 255 -3.49 8.39 19.39
CA ILE A 255 -2.97 9.76 19.35
C ILE A 255 -2.04 9.92 18.15
N GLY A 256 -2.32 10.90 17.29
CA GLY A 256 -1.60 11.12 16.02
C GLY A 256 -2.30 10.45 14.84
N ARG A 257 -2.02 10.93 13.62
CA ARG A 257 -2.78 10.59 12.41
C ARG A 257 -2.69 9.11 12.06
N MET A 258 -1.50 8.53 12.17
CA MET A 258 -1.31 7.10 11.86
C MET A 258 -2.02 6.21 12.86
N ALA A 259 -1.91 6.52 14.15
CA ALA A 259 -2.56 5.77 15.22
C ALA A 259 -4.09 5.84 15.09
N GLU A 260 -4.63 7.05 14.89
CA GLU A 260 -6.05 7.30 14.67
C GLU A 260 -6.59 6.53 13.46
N GLY A 261 -5.94 6.68 12.29
CA GLY A 261 -6.35 6.00 11.06
C GLY A 261 -6.32 4.47 11.18
N LEU A 262 -5.33 3.92 11.90
CA LEU A 262 -5.27 2.49 12.18
C LEU A 262 -6.39 2.03 13.11
N ALA A 263 -6.64 2.77 14.19
CA ALA A 263 -7.72 2.47 15.12
C ALA A 263 -9.10 2.51 14.40
N ARG A 264 -9.40 3.56 13.63
CA ARG A 264 -10.63 3.65 12.82
C ARG A 264 -10.82 2.43 11.92
N SER A 265 -9.74 1.98 11.27
CA SER A 265 -9.78 0.82 10.37
C SER A 265 -10.09 -0.52 11.06
N ILE A 266 -9.83 -0.63 12.37
CA ILE A 266 -10.10 -1.85 13.17
C ILE A 266 -11.50 -1.83 13.73
N PHE A 267 -11.91 -0.68 14.28
CA PHE A 267 -13.20 -0.49 14.95
C PHE A 267 -14.33 -0.09 14.00
N LYS A 268 -14.05 -0.06 12.68
CA LYS A 268 -15.03 0.23 11.60
C LYS A 268 -15.81 1.53 11.80
N ILE A 269 -15.10 2.58 12.22
CA ILE A 269 -15.70 3.89 12.48
C ILE A 269 -15.97 4.57 11.12
N PRO A 270 -17.20 4.99 10.81
CA PRO A 270 -17.53 5.65 9.54
C PRO A 270 -16.73 6.95 9.33
N ASP A 271 -16.32 7.23 8.08
CA ASP A 271 -15.59 8.46 7.71
C ASP A 271 -16.44 9.74 7.89
N THR A 272 -17.76 9.62 8.00
CA THR A 272 -18.68 10.76 8.19
C THR A 272 -18.45 11.51 9.51
N ALA A 273 -17.97 10.84 10.56
CA ALA A 273 -17.61 11.48 11.83
C ALA A 273 -16.43 12.47 11.69
N HIS A 274 -15.51 12.20 10.76
CA HIS A 274 -14.32 13.02 10.51
C HIS A 274 -14.68 14.40 9.92
N ASN A 275 -15.75 14.47 9.11
CA ASN A 275 -16.16 15.71 8.45
C ASN A 275 -16.83 16.72 9.40
N MET A 276 -17.49 16.26 10.47
CA MET A 276 -18.08 17.18 11.47
C MET A 276 -17.00 17.94 12.26
N ALA A 277 -15.89 17.29 12.62
CA ALA A 277 -14.81 17.90 13.42
C ALA A 277 -13.99 18.97 12.66
N LEU A 278 -14.05 18.98 11.32
CA LEU A 278 -13.36 19.97 10.47
C LEU A 278 -14.13 21.31 10.34
N SER A 279 -15.39 21.35 10.80
CA SER A 279 -16.27 22.52 10.66
C SER A 279 -16.06 23.61 11.72
N ILE A 280 -15.24 23.36 12.75
CA ILE A 280 -15.00 24.30 13.85
C ILE A 280 -13.82 25.23 13.49
N PRO A 281 -14.02 26.57 13.46
CA PRO A 281 -12.97 27.54 13.15
C PRO A 281 -11.78 27.38 14.10
N GLN A 282 -10.58 27.20 13.55
CA GLN A 282 -9.38 27.00 14.37
C GLN A 282 -8.85 28.33 14.90
N PRO A 283 -8.50 28.44 16.20
CA PRO A 283 -7.61 29.50 16.66
C PRO A 283 -6.24 29.29 16.01
N SER A 284 -5.77 30.32 15.31
CA SER A 284 -4.54 30.30 14.51
C SER A 284 -3.31 30.00 15.39
N GLY A 285 -2.60 28.89 15.12
CA GLY A 285 -1.19 28.72 15.53
C GLY A 285 -0.82 27.43 16.26
N GLN A 286 -1.77 26.63 16.75
CA GLN A 286 -1.46 25.32 17.34
C GLN A 286 -1.99 24.20 16.46
N MET A 287 -1.08 23.41 15.85
CA MET A 287 -1.46 22.14 15.25
C MET A 287 -1.90 21.22 16.38
N ILE A 288 -3.21 20.98 16.46
CA ILE A 288 -3.76 20.03 17.41
C ILE A 288 -3.76 18.66 16.74
N GLU A 289 -3.01 17.73 17.30
CA GLU A 289 -2.90 16.36 16.79
C GLU A 289 -4.25 15.64 16.96
N PRO A 290 -4.63 14.75 16.03
CA PRO A 290 -5.89 14.03 16.16
C PRO A 290 -5.82 12.98 17.27
N MET A 291 -6.97 12.73 17.89
CA MET A 291 -7.12 11.71 18.93
C MET A 291 -8.46 11.00 18.78
N LEU A 292 -8.45 9.69 19.03
CA LEU A 292 -9.63 8.84 19.02
C LEU A 292 -9.67 8.01 20.30
N ILE A 293 -10.79 8.03 21.01
CA ILE A 293 -11.00 7.25 22.23
C ILE A 293 -12.05 6.17 21.95
N ILE A 294 -11.67 4.93 22.22
CA ILE A 294 -12.53 3.76 22.10
C ILE A 294 -12.70 3.14 23.48
N ARG A 295 -13.94 2.94 23.90
CA ARG A 295 -14.30 2.30 25.16
C ARG A 295 -15.21 1.12 24.86
N ASP A 296 -14.85 -0.05 25.37
CA ASP A 296 -15.63 -1.27 25.17
C ASP A 296 -15.92 -1.60 23.68
N GLY A 297 -14.99 -1.21 22.80
CA GLY A 297 -15.08 -1.43 21.35
C GLY A 297 -15.83 -0.34 20.56
N GLU A 298 -16.44 0.62 21.25
CA GLU A 298 -17.20 1.72 20.65
C GLU A 298 -16.41 3.04 20.72
N PRO A 299 -16.43 3.88 19.67
CA PRO A 299 -15.83 5.21 19.71
C PRO A 299 -16.65 6.14 20.62
N VAL A 300 -16.02 6.64 21.68
CA VAL A 300 -16.68 7.55 22.64
C VAL A 300 -16.33 9.01 22.38
N TYR A 301 -15.15 9.27 21.81
CA TYR A 301 -14.70 10.64 21.55
C TYR A 301 -13.83 10.69 20.30
N ASP A 302 -14.20 11.59 19.40
CA ASP A 302 -13.51 11.92 18.16
C ASP A 302 -13.20 13.42 18.20
N SER A 303 -12.04 13.78 18.75
CA SER A 303 -11.63 15.18 18.83
C SER A 303 -10.14 15.30 19.12
N ARG A 304 -9.60 16.48 18.83
CA ARG A 304 -8.18 16.79 18.83
C ARG A 304 -7.61 16.76 20.25
N VAL A 305 -6.33 16.42 20.42
CA VAL A 305 -5.64 16.32 21.71
C VAL A 305 -5.84 17.61 22.53
N PRO A 306 -6.48 17.56 23.71
CA PRO A 306 -6.61 18.76 24.54
C PRO A 306 -5.23 19.17 25.06
N GLY A 307 -5.00 20.48 25.16
CA GLY A 307 -3.76 21.01 25.77
C GLY A 307 -3.60 20.65 27.25
N ASP A 308 -4.68 20.19 27.89
CA ASP A 308 -4.69 19.67 29.25
C ASP A 308 -5.53 18.37 29.31
N PHE A 309 -4.87 17.26 29.63
CA PHE A 309 -5.53 15.97 29.79
C PHE A 309 -6.37 15.87 31.05
N SER A 310 -6.22 16.77 32.03
CA SER A 310 -6.94 16.72 33.32
C SER A 310 -8.47 16.64 33.14
N LEU A 311 -8.99 17.27 32.08
CA LEU A 311 -10.40 17.35 31.72
C LEU A 311 -10.94 16.08 31.01
N LEU A 312 -10.06 15.19 30.55
CA LEU A 312 -10.47 13.88 30.01
C LEU A 312 -10.75 12.93 31.17
N ASP A 313 -12.05 12.69 31.42
CA ASP A 313 -12.53 11.62 32.29
C ASP A 313 -12.75 10.35 31.46
N LEU A 314 -11.85 9.37 31.60
CA LEU A 314 -11.99 8.05 30.97
C LEU A 314 -12.67 7.04 31.90
N GLY A 315 -13.15 7.50 33.07
CA GLY A 315 -13.57 6.65 34.17
C GLY A 315 -12.38 5.95 34.84
N ASN A 316 -12.66 4.79 35.42
CA ASN A 316 -11.66 3.91 36.05
C ASN A 316 -11.48 2.63 35.21
N PRO A 317 -10.81 2.69 34.05
CA PRO A 317 -10.57 1.51 33.24
C PRO A 317 -9.64 0.52 33.98
N GLU A 318 -9.87 -0.78 33.83
CA GLU A 318 -8.90 -1.79 34.31
C GLU A 318 -7.59 -1.75 33.50
N GLU A 319 -7.70 -1.40 32.22
CA GLU A 319 -6.59 -1.30 31.28
C GLU A 319 -6.73 -0.09 30.36
N LEU A 320 -5.65 0.68 30.24
CA LEU A 320 -5.49 1.76 29.30
C LEU A 320 -4.48 1.36 28.22
N VAL A 321 -4.90 1.37 26.95
CA VAL A 321 -4.03 1.15 25.80
C VAL A 321 -3.82 2.47 25.07
N VAL A 322 -2.59 2.94 24.98
CA VAL A 322 -2.22 4.17 24.28
C VAL A 322 -1.51 3.81 22.98
N ILE A 323 -2.15 4.08 21.84
CA ILE A 323 -1.60 3.88 20.50
C ILE A 323 -1.05 5.23 20.02
N PHE A 324 0.23 5.32 19.68
CA PHE A 324 0.81 6.59 19.23
C PHE A 324 1.99 6.41 18.28
N GLU A 325 2.26 7.42 17.45
CA GLU A 325 3.30 7.38 16.43
C GLU A 325 4.62 8.03 16.89
N LEU A 326 5.75 7.41 16.52
CA LEU A 326 7.11 7.92 16.74
C LEU A 326 7.69 8.44 15.42
N ASN A 327 7.50 9.73 15.13
CA ASN A 327 7.95 10.37 13.89
C ASN A 327 8.71 11.67 14.21
N GLU A 328 9.59 12.13 13.30
CA GLU A 328 10.13 13.49 13.36
C GLU A 328 8.97 14.52 13.39
N GLY A 329 8.84 15.27 14.48
CA GLY A 329 7.74 16.22 14.71
C GLY A 329 6.61 15.73 15.62
N ALA A 330 6.62 14.47 16.05
CA ALA A 330 5.60 13.90 16.94
C ALA A 330 5.88 14.11 18.45
N GLU A 331 6.75 15.06 18.83
CA GLU A 331 7.13 15.27 20.23
C GLU A 331 5.91 15.56 21.13
N GLY A 332 4.96 16.35 20.62
CA GLY A 332 3.70 16.62 21.31
C GLY A 332 2.84 15.36 21.52
N VAL A 333 2.82 14.45 20.54
CA VAL A 333 2.11 13.15 20.62
C VAL A 333 2.76 12.25 21.67
N CYS A 334 4.09 12.13 21.65
CA CYS A 334 4.83 11.32 22.63
C CYS A 334 4.65 11.83 24.06
N ARG A 335 4.74 13.16 24.25
CA ARG A 335 4.51 13.79 25.55
C ARG A 335 3.09 13.57 26.05
N SER A 336 2.10 13.71 25.16
CA SER A 336 0.70 13.43 25.46
C SER A 336 0.47 11.99 25.91
N ALA A 337 1.06 11.03 25.18
CA ALA A 337 0.99 9.62 25.53
C ALA A 337 1.65 9.34 26.89
N TYR A 338 2.78 10.00 27.18
CA TYR A 338 3.48 9.93 28.47
C TYR A 338 2.63 10.48 29.62
N ASP A 339 2.09 11.70 29.49
CA ASP A 339 1.30 12.34 30.53
C ASP A 339 0.05 11.52 30.87
N LEU A 340 -0.58 10.91 29.87
CA LEU A 340 -1.68 9.96 30.06
C LEU A 340 -1.23 8.70 30.82
N ALA A 341 -0.09 8.12 30.45
CA ALA A 341 0.42 6.92 31.10
C ALA A 341 0.76 7.16 32.56
N ASP A 342 1.46 8.25 32.87
CA ASP A 342 1.82 8.63 34.24
C ASP A 342 0.58 8.82 35.11
N ARG A 343 -0.40 9.59 34.61
CA ARG A 343 -1.66 9.83 35.32
C ARG A 343 -2.40 8.54 35.66
N TYR A 344 -2.65 7.67 34.68
CA TYR A 344 -3.47 6.48 34.91
C TYR A 344 -2.70 5.38 35.66
N SER A 345 -1.40 5.26 35.44
CA SER A 345 -0.55 4.35 36.22
C SER A 345 -0.52 4.72 37.71
N SER A 346 -0.48 6.02 38.04
CA SER A 346 -0.55 6.49 39.43
C SER A 346 -1.86 6.12 40.15
N GLN A 347 -2.92 5.82 39.39
CA GLN A 347 -4.22 5.37 39.87
C GLN A 347 -4.33 3.84 39.95
N GLY A 348 -3.26 3.10 39.64
CA GLY A 348 -3.24 1.65 39.62
C GLY A 348 -3.83 1.01 38.36
N VAL A 349 -4.09 1.81 37.31
CA VAL A 349 -4.54 1.30 36.01
C VAL A 349 -3.35 0.70 35.26
N ARG A 350 -3.56 -0.45 34.61
CA ARG A 350 -2.55 -1.03 33.73
C ARG A 350 -2.43 -0.21 32.46
N VAL A 351 -1.22 0.25 32.11
CA VAL A 351 -1.00 1.07 30.92
C VAL A 351 -0.10 0.35 29.90
N THR A 352 -0.60 0.18 28.69
CA THR A 352 0.13 -0.42 27.56
C THR A 352 0.33 0.59 26.43
N ALA A 353 1.55 0.77 25.97
CA ALA A 353 1.85 1.50 24.75
C ALA A 353 1.81 0.58 23.52
N ILE A 354 1.24 1.05 22.40
CA ILE A 354 1.36 0.42 21.09
C ILE A 354 1.85 1.43 20.07
N ILE A 355 2.98 1.14 19.45
CA ILE A 355 3.62 1.96 18.43
C ILE A 355 3.44 1.26 17.08
N PRO A 356 2.71 1.86 16.13
CA PRO A 356 2.19 1.14 14.96
C PRO A 356 3.22 0.86 13.87
N HIS A 357 4.46 1.30 14.05
CA HIS A 357 5.60 1.06 13.18
C HIS A 357 6.84 0.72 14.02
N LEU A 358 7.84 0.12 13.38
CA LEU A 358 9.17 0.14 13.97
C LEU A 358 9.66 1.59 13.93
N PRO A 359 10.18 2.10 15.06
CA PRO A 359 10.53 3.50 15.15
C PRO A 359 11.72 3.81 14.27
N GLU A 360 11.66 4.97 13.63
CA GLU A 360 12.75 5.51 12.82
C GLU A 360 13.12 6.87 13.43
N PRO A 361 14.40 7.11 13.78
CA PRO A 361 15.02 6.61 15.01
C PRO A 361 14.30 7.11 16.30
N ILE A 362 14.35 6.34 17.39
CA ILE A 362 13.82 6.77 18.71
C ILE A 362 14.73 7.81 19.37
N PHE A 363 16.04 7.66 19.19
CA PHE A 363 17.05 8.38 19.94
C PHE A 363 17.59 9.53 19.11
N ASN A 364 17.28 10.75 19.54
CA ASN A 364 17.88 11.93 18.93
C ASN A 364 19.41 11.85 19.12
N PRO A 365 20.22 11.87 18.05
CA PRO A 365 21.66 11.73 18.18
C PRO A 365 22.33 12.86 18.97
N SER A 366 21.64 14.00 19.13
CA SER A 366 22.09 15.10 19.98
C SER A 366 21.81 14.91 21.48
N VAL A 367 21.03 13.90 21.86
CA VAL A 367 20.79 13.50 23.26
C VAL A 367 21.89 12.53 23.70
N PRO A 368 22.56 12.72 24.85
CA PRO A 368 23.59 11.81 25.35
C PRO A 368 23.10 10.35 25.42
N GLU A 369 23.97 9.38 25.14
CA GLU A 369 23.64 7.93 25.20
C GLU A 369 23.08 7.48 26.56
N SER A 370 23.40 8.20 27.63
CA SER A 370 22.91 7.93 28.99
C SER A 370 21.45 8.33 29.22
N GLU A 371 20.85 9.10 28.31
CA GLU A 371 19.50 9.62 28.44
C GLU A 371 18.55 8.87 27.49
N ALA A 372 17.92 7.81 28.01
CA ALA A 372 16.76 7.24 27.33
C ALA A 372 15.66 8.30 27.25
N PRO A 373 14.95 8.47 26.13
CA PRO A 373 13.81 9.38 26.04
C PRO A 373 12.87 9.20 27.23
N SER A 374 12.47 10.30 27.88
CA SER A 374 11.63 10.28 29.08
C SER A 374 10.35 9.47 28.89
N TRP A 375 9.82 9.42 27.68
CA TRP A 375 8.66 8.62 27.35
C TRP A 375 8.92 7.10 27.44
N LEU A 376 10.12 6.59 27.17
CA LEU A 376 10.45 5.17 27.41
C LEU A 376 10.51 4.85 28.90
N GLN A 377 10.75 5.89 29.72
CA GLN A 377 10.81 5.81 31.17
C GLN A 377 9.44 6.01 31.84
N ALA A 378 8.37 6.22 31.06
CA ALA A 378 7.01 6.26 31.63
C ALA A 378 6.68 4.93 32.32
N PRO A 379 5.69 4.93 33.22
CA PRO A 379 5.27 3.75 33.96
C PRO A 379 4.38 2.84 33.09
N TRP A 380 4.89 2.44 31.93
CA TRP A 380 4.27 1.45 31.06
C TRP A 380 4.43 0.05 31.65
N ASP A 381 3.34 -0.71 31.68
CA ASP A 381 3.41 -2.15 31.95
C ASP A 381 3.99 -2.91 30.75
N ALA A 382 3.69 -2.43 29.53
CA ALA A 382 4.22 -2.98 28.29
C ALA A 382 4.28 -1.94 27.16
N ILE A 383 5.23 -2.12 26.24
CA ILE A 383 5.35 -1.38 24.98
C ILE A 383 5.36 -2.38 23.82
N TRP A 384 4.52 -2.16 22.81
CA TRP A 384 4.40 -3.00 21.63
C TRP A 384 4.80 -2.25 20.37
N PHE A 385 5.82 -2.73 19.66
CA PHE A 385 6.22 -2.20 18.36
C PHE A 385 5.65 -3.07 17.24
N LEU A 386 4.91 -2.47 16.31
CA LEU A 386 4.27 -3.18 15.20
C LEU A 386 5.07 -2.96 13.93
N SER A 387 5.55 -4.00 13.27
CA SER A 387 6.26 -3.84 11.99
C SER A 387 5.28 -3.62 10.84
N ASP A 388 5.06 -2.37 10.44
CA ASP A 388 4.13 -1.98 9.36
C ASP A 388 4.60 -2.34 7.94
N ARG A 389 5.71 -3.08 7.79
CA ARG A 389 6.36 -3.31 6.51
C ARG A 389 5.71 -4.46 5.71
N SER A 390 5.18 -4.12 4.51
CA SER A 390 4.40 -4.99 3.61
C SER A 390 5.11 -6.28 3.18
N PRO A 391 4.39 -7.41 3.03
CA PRO A 391 5.02 -8.71 3.09
C PRO A 391 5.26 -9.40 1.75
N GLY A 392 5.11 -8.73 0.60
CA GLY A 392 5.22 -9.38 -0.71
C GLY A 392 6.53 -10.16 -0.87
N VAL A 393 6.49 -11.50 -0.72
CA VAL A 393 7.66 -12.37 -0.93
C VAL A 393 8.12 -12.31 -2.38
N ALA A 394 7.19 -12.06 -3.31
CA ALA A 394 7.50 -11.71 -4.70
C ALA A 394 8.45 -10.51 -4.82
N GLN A 395 8.47 -9.62 -3.84
CA GLN A 395 9.32 -8.44 -3.77
C GLN A 395 10.56 -8.65 -2.89
N GLN A 396 10.92 -9.89 -2.49
CA GLN A 396 12.16 -10.13 -1.73
C GLN A 396 13.41 -9.74 -2.51
N ASN A 397 13.41 -10.06 -3.80
CA ASN A 397 14.49 -9.69 -4.71
C ASN A 397 14.33 -8.25 -5.24
N SER A 398 13.39 -7.49 -4.66
CA SER A 398 13.29 -6.08 -4.93
C SER A 398 14.32 -5.35 -4.07
N PRO A 399 15.12 -4.45 -4.66
CA PRO A 399 16.03 -3.58 -3.90
C PRO A 399 15.27 -2.59 -3.01
N PHE A 400 13.99 -2.37 -3.28
CA PHE A 400 13.14 -1.46 -2.53
C PHE A 400 12.84 -2.08 -1.16
N GLY A 401 12.96 -1.27 -0.11
CA GLY A 401 12.42 -1.64 1.20
C GLY A 401 10.95 -2.05 1.06
N PRO A 402 10.43 -2.94 1.91
CA PRO A 402 9.00 -3.22 1.92
C PRO A 402 8.27 -1.90 2.15
N ALA A 403 7.31 -1.57 1.27
CA ALA A 403 6.46 -0.41 1.48
C ALA A 403 5.78 -0.55 2.85
N ARG A 404 5.68 0.54 3.61
CA ARG A 404 4.76 0.58 4.76
C ARG A 404 3.37 0.19 4.26
N SER A 405 2.67 -0.62 5.03
CA SER A 405 1.37 -1.19 4.68
C SER A 405 0.46 -1.08 5.87
N THR A 406 -0.53 -0.19 5.73
CA THR A 406 -1.63 -0.03 6.68
C THR A 406 -2.31 -1.35 6.97
N GLU A 407 -2.42 -2.24 5.97
CA GLU A 407 -2.99 -3.59 6.16
C GLU A 407 -2.16 -4.46 7.11
N VAL A 408 -0.83 -4.42 6.99
CA VAL A 408 0.05 -5.14 7.91
C VAL A 408 -0.04 -4.55 9.32
N ALA A 409 0.06 -3.22 9.44
CA ALA A 409 -0.06 -2.52 10.71
C ALA A 409 -1.41 -2.81 11.39
N ARG A 410 -2.52 -2.77 10.64
CA ARG A 410 -3.87 -3.09 11.13
C ARG A 410 -3.97 -4.51 11.69
N ARG A 411 -3.39 -5.49 10.98
CA ARG A 411 -3.36 -6.88 11.42
C ARG A 411 -2.52 -7.06 12.68
N HIS A 412 -1.36 -6.41 12.75
CA HIS A 412 -0.50 -6.43 13.93
C HIS A 412 -1.13 -5.73 15.13
N LEU A 413 -1.87 -4.64 14.90
CA LEU A 413 -2.57 -3.92 15.95
C LEU A 413 -3.73 -4.75 16.51
N ARG A 414 -4.55 -5.36 15.65
CA ARG A 414 -5.58 -6.31 16.11
C ARG A 414 -4.95 -7.45 16.92
N PHE A 415 -3.85 -8.02 16.42
CA PHE A 415 -3.12 -9.04 17.15
C PHE A 415 -2.66 -8.54 18.52
N ALA A 416 -2.04 -7.37 18.61
CA ALA A 416 -1.57 -6.80 19.87
C ALA A 416 -2.74 -6.65 20.85
N LEU A 417 -3.83 -6.01 20.43
CA LEU A 417 -5.04 -5.81 21.25
C LEU A 417 -5.65 -7.13 21.78
N ASP A 418 -5.61 -8.20 20.98
CA ASP A 418 -6.11 -9.53 21.38
C ASP A 418 -5.20 -10.21 22.42
N HIS A 419 -3.91 -9.86 22.47
CA HIS A 419 -2.90 -10.57 23.26
C HIS A 419 -2.28 -9.75 24.41
N CYS A 420 -2.47 -8.43 24.46
CA CYS A 420 -1.92 -7.54 25.49
C CYS A 420 -2.25 -8.04 26.93
N VAL A 421 -3.42 -8.64 27.16
CA VAL A 421 -3.88 -9.08 28.50
C VAL A 421 -3.55 -10.54 28.83
N GLY A 422 -3.72 -11.45 27.86
CA GLY A 422 -3.67 -12.89 28.11
C GLY A 422 -2.27 -13.48 28.24
N TRP A 423 -1.23 -12.74 27.84
CA TRP A 423 0.13 -13.26 27.85
C TRP A 423 0.82 -13.20 29.22
N ILE A 424 0.25 -12.44 30.15
CA ILE A 424 0.90 -11.98 31.39
C ILE A 424 0.75 -12.99 32.56
N SER A 425 0.06 -14.12 32.37
CA SER A 425 -0.27 -15.05 33.46
C SER A 425 0.87 -15.98 33.96
N GLY A 426 2.13 -15.70 33.61
CA GLY A 426 3.29 -16.43 34.12
C GLY A 426 4.18 -15.58 35.04
N ASN A 427 3.91 -15.62 36.35
CA ASN A 427 4.76 -15.15 37.46
C ASN A 427 5.35 -13.72 37.37
N ALA A 428 4.53 -12.73 37.72
CA ALA A 428 4.96 -11.36 38.06
C ALA A 428 5.24 -11.21 39.58
N GLN A 429 6.12 -12.03 40.15
CA GLN A 429 6.60 -11.86 41.53
C GLN A 429 8.12 -11.67 41.63
N GLY A 430 8.78 -11.33 40.52
CA GLY A 430 10.15 -10.81 40.51
C GLY A 430 10.13 -9.34 40.10
N THR A 431 10.72 -8.48 40.93
CA THR A 431 11.03 -7.08 40.63
C THR A 431 11.92 -6.99 39.39
N LEU A 432 11.31 -6.89 38.20
CA LEU A 432 12.00 -6.56 36.97
C LEU A 432 11.95 -5.04 36.80
N SER A 433 13.11 -4.40 36.89
CA SER A 433 13.29 -2.94 36.82
C SER A 433 13.17 -2.35 35.40
N MET A 434 12.57 -3.07 34.45
CA MET A 434 12.50 -2.64 33.04
C MET A 434 11.12 -2.93 32.44
N VAL A 435 10.60 -1.92 31.72
CA VAL A 435 9.36 -1.99 30.94
C VAL A 435 9.39 -3.16 29.96
N ARG A 436 8.30 -3.92 29.84
CA ARG A 436 8.23 -5.08 28.95
C ARG A 436 8.04 -4.63 27.50
N CYS A 437 8.97 -4.99 26.62
CA CYS A 437 8.89 -4.64 25.21
C CYS A 437 8.53 -5.88 24.36
N GLY A 438 7.50 -5.74 23.51
CA GLY A 438 7.06 -6.72 22.52
C GLY A 438 7.23 -6.17 21.10
N VAL A 439 7.65 -7.02 20.16
CA VAL A 439 7.76 -6.64 18.74
C VAL A 439 6.96 -7.62 17.89
N VAL A 440 6.10 -7.10 17.01
CA VAL A 440 5.23 -7.91 16.17
C VAL A 440 5.69 -7.82 14.72
N GLY A 441 6.04 -8.98 14.15
CA GLY A 441 6.42 -9.17 12.76
C GLY A 441 5.56 -10.25 12.13
N SER A 442 5.29 -10.17 10.83
CA SER A 442 4.52 -11.22 10.17
C SER A 442 4.91 -11.40 8.72
N ALA A 443 4.69 -12.59 8.17
CA ALA A 443 4.85 -12.89 6.74
C ALA A 443 3.70 -13.76 6.23
N LYS A 444 3.25 -13.49 5.01
CA LYS A 444 2.18 -14.23 4.31
C LYS A 444 2.60 -14.51 2.86
N GLY A 445 2.30 -15.71 2.36
CA GLY A 445 2.47 -16.09 0.96
C GLY A 445 2.51 -17.60 0.75
N ASP A 446 2.51 -18.04 -0.51
CA ASP A 446 2.47 -19.47 -0.91
C ASP A 446 3.84 -20.15 -0.81
N ARG A 447 4.67 -19.75 0.16
CA ARG A 447 6.03 -20.27 0.37
C ARG A 447 6.07 -21.21 1.57
N ALA A 448 7.11 -22.03 1.60
CA ALA A 448 7.39 -22.89 2.75
C ALA A 448 7.54 -22.04 4.02
N ALA A 449 7.05 -22.58 5.14
CA ALA A 449 7.01 -21.88 6.41
C ALA A 449 8.39 -21.36 6.89
N PRO A 450 9.53 -22.06 6.68
CA PRO A 450 10.85 -21.51 6.99
C PRO A 450 11.20 -20.23 6.22
N THR A 451 10.79 -20.13 4.95
CA THR A 451 11.00 -18.92 4.14
C THR A 451 10.17 -17.76 4.68
N LEU A 452 8.90 -18.00 5.02
CA LEU A 452 8.05 -16.97 5.63
C LEU A 452 8.58 -16.54 7.01
N LEU A 453 9.11 -17.48 7.78
CA LEU A 453 9.73 -17.19 9.07
C LEU A 453 10.99 -16.32 8.91
N GLN A 454 11.86 -16.64 7.94
CA GLN A 454 13.00 -15.79 7.58
C GLN A 454 12.57 -14.36 7.27
N HIS A 455 11.49 -14.21 6.50
CA HIS A 455 10.95 -12.89 6.16
C HIS A 455 10.45 -12.11 7.36
N ALA A 456 9.75 -12.79 8.27
CA ALA A 456 9.23 -12.14 9.45
C ALA A 456 10.36 -11.78 10.43
N ILE A 457 11.39 -12.60 10.60
CA ILE A 457 12.59 -12.25 11.39
C ILE A 457 13.30 -11.03 10.79
N ALA A 458 13.52 -11.02 9.48
CA ALA A 458 14.14 -9.87 8.80
C ALA A 458 13.35 -8.56 8.96
N ARG A 459 12.04 -8.64 9.26
CA ARG A 459 11.18 -7.48 9.57
C ARG A 459 11.23 -7.04 11.03
N LEU A 460 11.70 -7.92 11.92
CA LEU A 460 11.92 -7.63 13.34
C LEU A 460 13.32 -7.07 13.60
N LEU A 461 14.28 -7.40 12.72
CA LEU A 461 15.63 -6.85 12.80
C LEU A 461 15.59 -5.35 12.54
N HIS A 462 16.00 -4.58 13.53
CA HIS A 462 16.16 -3.13 13.47
C HIS A 462 17.48 -2.77 14.17
N PRO A 463 18.25 -1.78 13.69
CA PRO A 463 19.50 -1.39 14.36
C PRO A 463 19.31 -0.91 15.81
N GLU A 464 18.08 -0.51 16.18
CA GLU A 464 17.72 -0.08 17.55
C GLU A 464 17.07 -1.18 18.39
N ILE A 465 16.81 -2.36 17.82
CA ILE A 465 16.12 -3.47 18.51
C ILE A 465 17.01 -4.70 18.47
N GLU A 466 17.58 -5.04 19.62
CA GLU A 466 18.27 -6.31 19.78
C GLU A 466 17.27 -7.40 20.17
N LEU A 467 17.24 -8.48 19.38
CA LEU A 467 16.33 -9.60 19.63
C LEU A 467 16.93 -10.69 20.53
N HIS A 468 18.26 -10.70 20.74
CA HIS A 468 18.96 -11.73 21.52
C HIS A 468 18.59 -11.72 23.00
N SER A 469 18.15 -10.56 23.44
CA SER A 469 17.39 -10.33 24.63
C SER A 469 16.03 -9.87 24.05
N ALA A 470 14.91 -10.60 23.99
CA ALA A 470 13.56 -10.10 23.58
C ALA A 470 12.29 -10.63 24.31
N GLN A 471 11.57 -10.00 25.28
CA GLN A 471 10.66 -10.74 26.25
C GLN A 471 9.53 -11.54 25.62
N ALA A 472 9.09 -11.07 24.46
CA ALA A 472 8.69 -11.93 23.37
C ALA A 472 8.76 -11.17 22.03
N ALA A 473 9.19 -11.83 20.94
CA ALA A 473 8.99 -11.31 19.59
C ALA A 473 8.09 -12.25 18.80
N LEU A 474 6.95 -11.71 18.38
CA LEU A 474 5.86 -12.45 17.79
C LEU A 474 5.99 -12.48 16.28
N ILE A 475 6.08 -13.69 15.76
CA ILE A 475 6.21 -13.91 14.33
C ILE A 475 4.98 -14.63 13.82
N GLN A 476 4.02 -13.89 13.28
CA GLN A 476 2.86 -14.50 12.64
C GLN A 476 3.24 -15.00 11.24
N VAL A 477 3.27 -16.31 11.07
CA VAL A 477 3.47 -16.97 9.76
C VAL A 477 2.17 -17.66 9.34
N ASN A 478 1.65 -17.29 8.17
CA ASN A 478 0.54 -18.00 7.53
C ASN A 478 1.10 -18.95 6.46
N ALA A 479 1.26 -20.23 6.79
CA ALA A 479 1.74 -21.27 5.88
C ALA A 479 0.79 -22.48 5.84
N ASP A 480 0.80 -23.22 4.73
CA ASP A 480 0.12 -24.52 4.63
C ASP A 480 0.86 -25.57 5.48
N ARG A 481 0.18 -26.12 6.49
CA ARG A 481 0.64 -27.24 7.36
C ARG A 481 2.08 -27.08 7.91
N PRO A 482 2.35 -26.03 8.70
CA PRO A 482 3.66 -25.79 9.27
C PRO A 482 4.09 -26.91 10.26
N ARG A 483 5.21 -27.61 10.01
CA ARG A 483 5.74 -28.63 10.94
C ARG A 483 6.62 -27.97 12.01
N ARG A 484 6.38 -28.29 13.29
CA ARG A 484 7.10 -27.72 14.44
C ARG A 484 8.63 -27.89 14.37
N GLY A 485 9.11 -29.01 13.81
CA GLY A 485 10.53 -29.32 13.68
C GLY A 485 11.30 -28.37 12.76
N ASP A 486 10.66 -27.91 11.68
CA ASP A 486 11.31 -27.07 10.66
C ASP A 486 11.66 -25.69 11.22
N PHE A 487 10.85 -25.17 12.14
CA PHE A 487 11.05 -23.86 12.74
C PHE A 487 12.10 -23.85 13.82
N LYS A 488 12.13 -24.86 14.69
CA LYS A 488 13.03 -24.86 15.85
C LYS A 488 14.49 -24.85 15.41
N SER A 489 14.82 -25.64 14.38
CA SER A 489 16.16 -25.69 13.80
C SER A 489 16.52 -24.38 13.09
N TYR A 490 15.58 -23.77 12.37
CA TYR A 490 15.78 -22.49 11.70
C TYR A 490 15.97 -21.33 12.69
N LEU A 491 15.13 -21.26 13.72
CA LEU A 491 15.19 -20.22 14.76
C LEU A 491 16.49 -20.32 15.54
N ARG A 492 16.90 -21.52 15.95
CA ARG A 492 18.22 -21.73 16.59
C ARG A 492 19.39 -21.36 15.71
N ARG A 493 19.28 -21.46 14.39
CA ARG A 493 20.34 -21.03 13.46
C ARG A 493 20.35 -19.51 13.28
N SER A 494 19.16 -18.91 13.18
CA SER A 494 19.00 -17.50 12.84
C SER A 494 19.14 -16.59 14.06
N LEU A 495 18.85 -17.13 15.25
CA LEU A 495 18.87 -16.47 16.55
C LEU A 495 19.53 -17.44 17.57
N PRO A 496 20.83 -17.75 17.42
CA PRO A 496 21.49 -18.79 18.22
C PRO A 496 21.54 -18.49 19.72
N ASN A 497 21.47 -17.20 20.08
CA ASN A 497 21.54 -16.74 21.46
C ASN A 497 20.16 -16.41 22.05
N VAL A 498 19.07 -16.74 21.37
CA VAL A 498 17.70 -16.48 21.84
C VAL A 498 17.05 -17.77 22.33
N ASP A 499 16.49 -17.74 23.54
CA ASP A 499 15.56 -18.77 23.98
C ASP A 499 14.22 -18.63 23.25
N VAL A 500 13.90 -19.65 22.45
CA VAL A 500 12.77 -19.64 21.53
C VAL A 500 11.67 -20.57 22.03
N THR A 501 10.55 -19.98 22.44
CA THR A 501 9.31 -20.71 22.72
C THR A 501 8.37 -20.64 21.52
N ILE A 502 7.97 -21.80 21.01
CA ILE A 502 7.05 -21.91 19.88
C ILE A 502 5.68 -22.35 20.38
N LYS A 503 4.69 -21.46 20.28
CA LYS A 503 3.26 -21.78 20.43
C LYS A 503 2.65 -21.89 19.03
N LEU A 504 1.99 -23.02 18.75
CA LEU A 504 1.22 -23.21 17.53
C LEU A 504 -0.24 -23.01 17.89
N LYS A 505 -0.91 -22.07 17.22
CA LYS A 505 -2.35 -21.91 17.30
C LYS A 505 -2.96 -22.52 16.05
N GLU A 506 -3.67 -23.63 16.22
CA GLU A 506 -4.43 -24.22 15.11
C GLU A 506 -5.58 -23.27 14.77
N GLY A 507 -5.60 -22.78 13.53
CA GLY A 507 -6.68 -21.92 13.05
C GLY A 507 -7.99 -22.69 12.94
N SER A 508 -9.12 -21.99 13.02
CA SER A 508 -10.46 -22.58 12.83
C SER A 508 -10.70 -23.14 11.42
N GLY A 509 -9.84 -22.82 10.45
CA GLY A 509 -9.87 -23.37 9.09
C GLY A 509 -8.83 -24.48 8.86
N ARG A 510 -9.23 -25.59 8.23
CA ARG A 510 -8.45 -26.83 7.96
C ARG A 510 -7.11 -26.67 7.21
N ARG A 511 -6.66 -25.46 6.85
CA ARG A 511 -5.44 -25.23 6.04
C ARG A 511 -4.51 -24.12 6.52
N GLN A 512 -4.90 -23.27 7.47
CA GLN A 512 -4.05 -22.15 7.94
C GLN A 512 -3.65 -22.36 9.40
N GLY A 513 -2.33 -22.46 9.65
CA GLY A 513 -1.77 -22.51 11.00
C GLY A 513 -1.07 -21.20 11.33
N GLU A 514 -1.34 -20.65 12.51
CA GLU A 514 -0.67 -19.47 13.04
C GLU A 514 0.50 -19.91 13.93
N LEU A 515 1.71 -19.53 13.55
CA LEU A 515 2.89 -19.67 14.40
C LEU A 515 3.01 -18.43 15.28
N ILE A 516 3.21 -18.63 16.58
CA ILE A 516 3.53 -17.58 17.54
C ILE A 516 4.89 -17.96 18.13
N VAL A 517 5.92 -17.21 17.71
CA VAL A 517 7.26 -17.30 18.31
C VAL A 517 7.28 -16.32 19.49
N ALA A 518 7.87 -16.72 20.62
CA ALA A 518 8.20 -15.83 21.72
C ALA A 518 9.71 -15.94 21.97
N LEU A 519 10.39 -14.80 22.03
CA LEU A 519 11.82 -14.66 22.38
C LEU A 519 11.91 -14.27 23.88
N GLN A 520 13.09 -14.01 24.52
CA GLN A 520 13.12 -13.39 25.90
C GLN A 520 14.09 -12.20 26.19
N THR A 521 13.60 -11.07 26.77
CA THR A 521 13.99 -9.64 27.17
C THR A 521 14.41 -8.49 26.18
N VAL A 522 13.53 -7.68 25.51
CA VAL A 522 13.93 -6.73 24.40
C VAL A 522 14.77 -5.56 24.91
N SER A 523 15.97 -5.39 24.39
CA SER A 523 16.77 -4.17 24.59
C SER A 523 16.58 -3.19 23.43
N LEU A 524 16.26 -1.94 23.81
CA LEU A 524 16.26 -0.80 22.90
C LEU A 524 17.60 -0.08 23.05
N HIS A 525 18.27 0.14 21.94
CA HIS A 525 19.54 0.87 21.92
C HIS A 525 19.44 2.06 20.98
N ARG A 526 20.22 3.09 21.28
CA ARG A 526 20.49 4.14 20.31
C ARG A 526 21.20 3.52 19.11
N ALA A 527 20.62 3.66 17.92
CA ALA A 527 21.31 3.20 16.73
C ALA A 527 22.50 4.11 16.43
N THR A 528 23.60 3.47 16.10
CA THR A 528 24.84 4.11 15.68
C THR A 528 25.21 3.59 14.30
N ALA A 529 26.07 4.32 13.58
CA ALA A 529 26.62 3.81 12.33
C ALA A 529 27.32 2.46 12.53
N GLN A 530 27.98 2.27 13.69
CA GLN A 530 28.64 1.02 14.06
C GLN A 530 27.65 -0.12 14.31
N SER A 531 26.58 0.09 15.09
CA SER A 531 25.59 -0.96 15.35
C SER A 531 24.84 -1.35 14.07
N PHE A 532 24.56 -0.36 13.21
CA PHE A 532 23.97 -0.59 11.89
C PHE A 532 24.89 -1.41 10.98
N ALA A 533 26.16 -1.04 10.87
CA ALA A 533 27.14 -1.78 10.08
C ALA A 533 27.32 -3.21 10.59
N ALA A 534 27.40 -3.41 11.92
CA ALA A 534 27.50 -4.72 12.54
C ALA A 534 26.29 -5.62 12.21
N MET A 535 25.07 -5.09 12.33
CA MET A 535 23.85 -5.81 11.94
C MET A 535 23.85 -6.17 10.45
N CYS A 536 24.27 -5.25 9.57
CA CYS A 536 24.39 -5.52 8.14
C CYS A 536 25.42 -6.63 7.86
N GLY A 537 26.58 -6.61 8.52
CA GLY A 537 27.60 -7.66 8.41
C GLY A 537 27.06 -9.03 8.81
N GLN A 538 26.35 -9.13 9.94
CA GLN A 538 25.71 -10.37 10.37
C GLN A 538 24.71 -10.93 9.35
N GLU A 539 23.93 -10.06 8.71
CA GLU A 539 22.98 -10.46 7.66
C GLU A 539 23.68 -10.85 6.35
N LEU A 540 24.74 -10.14 5.96
CA LEU A 540 25.54 -10.46 4.77
C LEU A 540 26.21 -11.83 4.89
N ALA A 541 26.78 -12.14 6.06
CA ALA A 541 27.44 -13.42 6.37
C ALA A 541 26.57 -14.66 6.13
N ARG A 542 25.24 -14.51 5.99
CA ARG A 542 24.33 -15.61 5.65
C ARG A 542 24.41 -16.06 4.20
N SER A 543 24.89 -15.20 3.30
CA SER A 543 24.91 -15.45 1.85
C SER A 543 26.23 -15.08 1.16
N TRP A 544 27.13 -14.46 1.91
CA TRP A 544 28.45 -14.02 1.48
C TRP A 544 29.51 -14.44 2.49
N GLU A 545 30.73 -14.65 2.02
CA GLU A 545 31.91 -14.77 2.86
C GLU A 545 32.45 -13.37 3.17
N ILE A 546 32.72 -13.05 4.44
CA ILE A 546 33.32 -11.76 4.83
C ILE A 546 34.83 -11.93 4.77
N VAL A 547 35.47 -11.23 3.83
CA VAL A 547 36.91 -11.32 3.55
C VAL A 547 37.71 -10.40 4.47
N GLN A 548 37.21 -9.20 4.72
CA GLN A 548 37.87 -8.20 5.56
C GLN A 548 36.85 -7.45 6.43
N THR A 549 37.20 -7.26 7.70
CA THR A 549 36.50 -6.40 8.67
C THR A 549 36.77 -4.92 8.38
N PRO A 550 35.94 -3.97 8.90
CA PRO A 550 35.92 -2.57 8.46
C PRO A 550 37.31 -1.94 8.32
N ALA A 551 37.60 -1.38 7.14
CA ALA A 551 38.78 -0.59 6.87
C ALA A 551 38.40 0.90 6.77
N ASP A 552 39.38 1.81 6.70
CA ASP A 552 39.13 3.26 6.56
C ASP A 552 38.28 3.65 5.33
N ASP A 553 38.08 2.71 4.42
CA ASP A 553 37.73 2.91 3.02
C ASP A 553 36.36 2.30 2.61
N HIS A 554 35.84 1.35 3.38
CA HIS A 554 34.55 0.66 3.19
C HIS A 554 34.18 -0.11 4.47
N ASP A 555 32.89 -0.38 4.71
CA ASP A 555 32.45 -1.05 5.94
C ASP A 555 32.69 -2.56 5.89
N TRP A 556 32.42 -3.21 4.76
CA TRP A 556 32.66 -4.65 4.61
C TRP A 556 33.18 -5.01 3.23
N GLU A 557 34.04 -6.02 3.19
CA GLU A 557 34.44 -6.68 1.96
C GLU A 557 33.88 -8.09 1.94
N VAL A 558 33.14 -8.41 0.88
CA VAL A 558 32.41 -9.67 0.78
C VAL A 558 32.77 -10.40 -0.49
N GLU A 559 32.80 -11.73 -0.42
CA GLU A 559 33.11 -12.60 -1.55
C GLU A 559 32.05 -13.68 -1.74
N ARG A 560 31.71 -13.96 -2.99
CA ARG A 560 30.83 -15.07 -3.39
C ARG A 560 31.13 -15.47 -4.82
N LYS A 561 31.50 -16.74 -5.03
CA LYS A 561 31.77 -17.30 -6.38
C LYS A 561 32.83 -16.49 -7.14
N ASP A 562 33.96 -16.22 -6.50
CA ASP A 562 35.08 -15.44 -7.05
C ASP A 562 34.73 -13.97 -7.37
N LEU A 563 33.54 -13.49 -6.99
CA LEU A 563 33.15 -12.10 -7.06
C LEU A 563 33.36 -11.43 -5.71
N ARG A 564 34.30 -10.50 -5.68
CA ARG A 564 34.63 -9.66 -4.52
C ARG A 564 33.95 -8.31 -4.67
N LEU A 565 33.18 -7.91 -3.66
CA LEU A 565 32.40 -6.68 -3.64
C LEU A 565 32.70 -5.88 -2.38
N PHE A 566 32.61 -4.56 -2.50
CA PHE A 566 32.63 -3.66 -1.34
C PHE A 566 31.21 -3.34 -0.90
N VAL A 567 31.00 -3.27 0.41
CA VAL A 567 29.71 -2.93 0.99
C VAL A 567 29.86 -1.73 1.91
N ASP A 568 29.05 -0.71 1.64
CA ASP A 568 28.93 0.50 2.45
C ASP A 568 27.59 0.49 3.17
N CYS A 569 27.60 0.73 4.48
CA CYS A 569 26.46 0.79 5.37
C CYS A 569 26.16 2.26 5.71
N LYS A 570 25.27 2.88 4.95
CA LYS A 570 24.86 4.26 5.15
C LYS A 570 23.74 4.40 6.17
N PHE A 571 24.14 4.81 7.37
CA PHE A 571 23.26 5.18 8.46
C PHE A 571 22.87 6.67 8.32
N ASP A 572 21.73 6.94 7.67
CA ASP A 572 21.27 8.29 7.33
C ASP A 572 20.29 8.82 8.40
N TYR A 573 20.78 9.55 9.42
CA TYR A 573 19.91 10.06 10.49
C TYR A 573 20.10 11.54 10.85
N ASP A 574 21.19 12.19 10.45
CA ASP A 574 21.32 13.63 10.66
C ASP A 574 20.80 14.38 9.43
N ASN A 575 19.66 15.06 9.55
CA ASN A 575 19.23 16.12 8.63
C ASN A 575 20.29 17.23 8.47
N ALA A 576 21.36 17.21 9.26
CA ALA A 576 22.61 17.97 9.03
C ALA A 576 23.30 17.61 7.70
N GLY A 577 22.80 16.61 6.97
CA GLY A 577 23.32 16.24 5.67
C GLY A 577 24.81 16.01 5.77
N SER A 578 25.25 15.30 6.83
CA SER A 578 26.66 14.95 7.01
C SER A 578 27.11 14.35 5.70
N THR A 579 27.87 15.18 5.02
CA THR A 579 27.95 15.11 3.58
C THR A 579 28.63 13.81 3.28
N TYR A 580 27.92 12.92 2.60
CA TYR A 580 28.53 11.92 1.75
C TYR A 580 29.20 12.62 0.55
N ARG A 581 30.06 13.61 0.84
CA ARG A 581 30.97 14.25 -0.09
C ARG A 581 32.32 13.61 0.19
N SER A 582 32.61 12.49 -0.47
CA SER A 582 33.90 12.27 -1.16
C SER A 582 34.33 10.80 -1.33
N ARG A 583 33.79 9.82 -0.58
CA ARG A 583 34.38 8.47 -0.59
C ARG A 583 33.98 7.60 -1.80
N VAL A 584 32.69 7.52 -2.16
CA VAL A 584 32.24 6.64 -3.27
C VAL A 584 32.37 7.26 -4.67
N SER A 585 32.51 8.57 -4.80
CA SER A 585 32.71 9.19 -6.13
C SER A 585 34.00 8.74 -6.84
N ARG A 586 34.89 8.01 -6.15
CA ARG A 586 36.18 7.55 -6.67
C ARG A 586 36.22 6.12 -7.19
N ARG A 587 35.15 5.32 -7.10
CA ARG A 587 35.21 3.86 -7.35
C ARG A 587 34.32 3.34 -8.48
N TRP A 588 34.38 3.97 -9.66
CA TRP A 588 33.72 3.42 -10.86
C TRP A 588 34.28 2.05 -11.31
N ARG A 589 35.43 1.63 -10.78
CA ARG A 589 36.05 0.34 -11.08
C ARG A 589 35.48 -0.80 -10.22
N ASP A 590 34.88 -0.48 -9.08
CA ASP A 590 34.45 -1.48 -8.12
C ASP A 590 32.92 -1.56 -8.09
N ASP A 591 32.36 -2.77 -8.15
CA ASP A 591 30.93 -2.97 -7.88
C ASP A 591 30.70 -2.80 -6.36
N VAL A 592 29.92 -1.79 -5.99
CA VAL A 592 29.64 -1.46 -4.57
C VAL A 592 28.18 -1.75 -4.23
N ILE A 593 27.93 -2.40 -3.10
CA ILE A 593 26.59 -2.50 -2.51
C ILE A 593 26.45 -1.41 -1.45
N LEU A 594 25.44 -0.54 -1.57
CA LEU A 594 25.12 0.45 -0.56
C LEU A 594 23.89 0.01 0.23
N ILE A 595 24.07 -0.34 1.49
CA ILE A 595 22.98 -0.66 2.41
C ILE A 595 22.58 0.61 3.14
N THR A 596 21.30 0.98 3.11
CA THR A 596 20.81 2.23 3.73
C THR A 596 19.56 2.02 4.57
N THR A 597 19.38 2.86 5.58
CA THR A 597 18.13 3.01 6.34
C THR A 597 17.07 3.82 5.60
N LYS A 598 17.45 4.61 4.58
CA LYS A 598 16.49 5.38 3.77
C LYS A 598 15.72 4.48 2.80
N SER A 599 14.45 4.83 2.60
CA SER A 599 13.63 4.22 1.56
C SER A 599 14.28 4.32 0.18
N VAL A 600 14.55 3.18 -0.44
CA VAL A 600 15.11 3.10 -1.79
C VAL A 600 13.99 3.16 -2.81
N ARG A 601 13.94 4.24 -3.60
CA ARG A 601 12.97 4.42 -4.68
C ARG A 601 13.47 3.80 -5.99
N ARG A 602 12.55 3.38 -6.88
CA ARG A 602 12.86 2.74 -8.18
C ARG A 602 13.84 3.52 -9.03
N LYS A 603 13.51 4.75 -9.39
CA LYS A 603 14.35 5.55 -10.29
C LYS A 603 15.76 5.85 -9.73
N PRO A 604 15.92 6.27 -8.45
CA PRO A 604 17.25 6.37 -7.83
C PRO A 604 18.05 5.08 -7.83
N PHE A 605 17.43 3.94 -7.49
CA PHE A 605 18.09 2.63 -7.55
C PHE A 605 18.66 2.35 -8.94
N LEU A 606 17.85 2.49 -9.98
CA LEU A 606 18.25 2.20 -11.35
C LEU A 606 19.43 3.09 -11.80
N ARG A 607 19.41 4.38 -11.42
CA ARG A 607 20.50 5.31 -11.67
C ARG A 607 21.78 4.91 -10.93
N HIS A 608 21.68 4.48 -9.67
CA HIS A 608 22.85 4.00 -8.92
C HIS A 608 23.44 2.74 -9.59
N VAL A 609 22.60 1.80 -10.03
CA VAL A 609 23.06 0.57 -10.70
C VAL A 609 23.81 0.88 -11.98
N LEU A 610 23.29 1.80 -12.80
CA LEU A 610 23.97 2.29 -14.00
C LEU A 610 25.36 2.88 -13.70
N ASN A 611 25.57 3.40 -12.48
CA ASN A 611 26.82 3.98 -12.00
C ASN A 611 27.66 3.00 -11.15
N GLY A 612 27.43 1.69 -11.25
CA GLY A 612 28.21 0.67 -10.53
C GLY A 612 27.85 0.50 -9.05
N GLN A 613 26.72 1.05 -8.60
CA GLN A 613 26.30 1.02 -7.20
C GLN A 613 24.93 0.35 -7.02
N THR A 614 24.87 -0.72 -6.23
CA THR A 614 23.62 -1.41 -5.90
C THR A 614 23.09 -0.93 -4.56
N THR A 615 22.20 0.06 -4.56
CA THR A 615 21.59 0.54 -3.31
C THR A 615 20.45 -0.36 -2.87
N ILE A 616 20.53 -0.87 -1.65
CA ILE A 616 19.49 -1.69 -1.04
C ILE A 616 19.09 -1.13 0.31
N HIS A 617 17.81 -1.26 0.63
CA HIS A 617 17.35 -0.98 1.98
C HIS A 617 17.84 -2.07 2.94
N TYR A 618 18.20 -1.73 4.17
CA TYR A 618 18.80 -2.71 5.12
C TYR A 618 17.91 -3.94 5.40
N SER A 619 16.59 -3.79 5.34
CA SER A 619 15.67 -4.93 5.47
C SER A 619 15.77 -5.93 4.30
N ARG A 620 16.57 -5.62 3.27
CA ARG A 620 16.83 -6.45 2.08
C ARG A 620 18.24 -7.03 2.07
N THR A 621 19.05 -6.81 3.12
CA THR A 621 20.43 -7.31 3.19
C THR A 621 20.52 -8.82 2.99
N SER A 622 19.58 -9.59 3.55
CA SER A 622 19.50 -11.05 3.34
C SER A 622 19.21 -11.48 1.89
N GLY A 623 18.70 -10.57 1.05
CA GLY A 623 18.47 -10.75 -0.39
C GLY A 623 19.51 -10.05 -1.27
N ALA A 624 20.55 -9.44 -0.69
CA ALA A 624 21.54 -8.62 -1.40
C ALA A 624 22.13 -9.35 -2.60
N ALA A 625 22.44 -10.64 -2.46
CA ALA A 625 23.02 -11.45 -3.50
C ALA A 625 22.10 -11.58 -4.74
N ALA A 626 20.83 -11.92 -4.52
CA ALA A 626 19.86 -12.04 -5.60
C ALA A 626 19.51 -10.70 -6.25
N ILE A 627 19.49 -9.61 -5.47
CA ILE A 627 19.28 -8.25 -5.96
C ILE A 627 20.46 -7.82 -6.84
N HIS A 628 21.68 -8.02 -6.36
CA HIS A 628 22.90 -7.72 -7.08
C HIS A 628 22.98 -8.49 -8.41
N ASP A 629 22.71 -9.80 -8.39
CA ASP A 629 22.73 -10.67 -9.58
C ASP A 629 21.69 -10.25 -10.65
N ARG A 630 20.64 -9.51 -10.28
CA ARG A 630 19.53 -9.10 -11.17
C ARG A 630 19.50 -7.61 -11.48
N ARG A 631 20.44 -6.83 -10.94
CA ARG A 631 20.39 -5.35 -10.95
C ARG A 631 20.27 -4.76 -12.36
N PHE A 632 21.04 -5.27 -13.32
CA PHE A 632 20.99 -4.76 -14.70
C PHE A 632 19.76 -5.20 -15.47
N ARG A 633 19.17 -6.36 -15.14
CA ARG A 633 17.87 -6.76 -15.68
C ARG A 633 16.79 -5.73 -15.31
N HIS A 634 16.80 -5.23 -14.08
CA HIS A 634 15.88 -4.17 -13.66
C HIS A 634 16.07 -2.88 -14.46
N VAL A 635 17.31 -2.54 -14.83
CA VAL A 635 17.63 -1.39 -15.69
C VAL A 635 17.11 -1.61 -17.10
N ILE A 636 17.37 -2.76 -17.71
CA ILE A 636 16.95 -3.06 -19.09
C ILE A 636 15.42 -3.05 -19.19
N THR A 637 14.72 -3.74 -18.28
CA THR A 637 13.26 -3.70 -18.23
C THR A 637 12.71 -2.28 -18.03
N ALA A 638 13.40 -1.43 -17.26
CA ALA A 638 12.98 -0.03 -17.08
C ALA A 638 13.22 0.83 -18.34
N ILE A 639 14.24 0.53 -19.15
CA ILE A 639 14.44 1.18 -20.46
C ILE A 639 13.32 0.72 -21.42
N GLU A 640 13.06 -0.59 -21.50
CA GLU A 640 12.00 -1.17 -22.35
C GLU A 640 10.60 -0.63 -22.01
N GLN A 641 10.34 -0.35 -20.73
CA GLN A 641 9.07 0.22 -20.25
C GLN A 641 9.00 1.75 -20.38
N GLY A 642 10.08 2.44 -20.77
CA GLY A 642 10.13 3.90 -20.84
C GLY A 642 10.28 4.62 -19.48
N ASP A 643 10.57 3.88 -18.40
CA ASP A 643 10.81 4.45 -17.06
C ASP A 643 12.16 5.20 -16.97
N LEU A 644 13.12 4.80 -17.80
CA LEU A 644 14.42 5.46 -17.98
C LEU A 644 14.51 6.05 -19.38
N ILE A 645 14.83 7.34 -19.47
CA ILE A 645 15.07 8.00 -20.75
C ILE A 645 16.54 7.80 -21.10
N VAL A 646 16.83 7.18 -22.24
CA VAL A 646 18.18 6.77 -22.63
C VAL A 646 19.15 7.94 -22.60
N GLU A 647 18.79 9.05 -23.22
CA GLU A 647 19.64 10.25 -23.37
C GLU A 647 19.91 10.93 -22.02
N ARG A 648 18.92 10.95 -21.12
CA ARG A 648 19.00 11.67 -19.84
C ARG A 648 19.57 10.82 -18.72
N ASP A 649 19.19 9.55 -18.66
CA ASP A 649 19.40 8.70 -17.50
C ASP A 649 20.50 7.64 -17.75
N VAL A 650 20.62 7.11 -18.98
CA VAL A 650 21.49 5.97 -19.30
C VAL A 650 22.82 6.40 -19.92
N LEU A 651 22.76 7.30 -20.90
CA LEU A 651 23.92 7.77 -21.65
C LEU A 651 24.98 8.44 -20.75
N PRO A 652 24.64 9.34 -19.81
CA PRO A 652 25.64 9.92 -18.91
C PRO A 652 26.38 8.87 -18.07
N ALA A 653 25.67 7.83 -17.61
CA ALA A 653 26.28 6.73 -16.86
C ALA A 653 27.20 5.87 -17.73
N CYS A 654 26.79 5.60 -18.99
CA CYS A 654 27.63 4.90 -19.96
C CYS A 654 28.95 5.64 -20.23
N LEU A 655 28.89 6.98 -20.39
CA LEU A 655 30.08 7.80 -20.65
C LEU A 655 31.02 7.85 -19.44
N ASN A 656 30.46 7.98 -18.24
CA ASN A 656 31.24 7.92 -17.00
C ASN A 656 31.89 6.55 -16.80
N TRP A 657 31.18 5.46 -17.13
CA TRP A 657 31.73 4.11 -17.10
C TRP A 657 32.84 3.91 -18.15
N LEU A 658 32.66 4.45 -19.37
CA LEU A 658 33.69 4.41 -20.42
C LEU A 658 34.98 5.12 -20.00
N ALA A 659 34.85 6.27 -19.32
CA ALA A 659 35.97 7.06 -18.85
C ALA A 659 36.91 6.30 -17.89
N THR A 660 36.46 5.19 -17.30
CA THR A 660 37.24 4.41 -16.33
C THR A 660 37.85 3.14 -16.93
N GLN A 661 37.51 2.83 -18.18
CA GLN A 661 38.01 1.64 -18.88
C GLN A 661 39.47 1.84 -19.33
N GLN A 662 40.30 0.83 -19.10
CA GLN A 662 41.72 0.89 -19.46
C GLN A 662 41.96 1.24 -20.94
N PRO A 663 41.25 0.65 -21.92
CA PRO A 663 41.42 1.02 -23.33
C PRO A 663 41.16 2.50 -23.65
N VAL A 664 40.31 3.19 -22.88
CA VAL A 664 40.05 4.63 -23.04
C VAL A 664 41.15 5.45 -22.38
N ILE A 665 41.60 5.03 -21.20
CA ILE A 665 42.73 5.67 -20.49
C ILE A 665 44.00 5.57 -21.33
N ASP A 666 44.25 4.45 -21.99
CA ASP A 666 45.43 4.20 -22.81
C ASP A 666 45.56 5.19 -23.99
N ILE A 667 44.42 5.66 -24.55
CA ILE A 667 44.40 6.63 -25.66
C ILE A 667 45.08 7.95 -25.26
N LEU A 668 44.87 8.43 -24.03
CA LEU A 668 45.50 9.66 -23.53
C LEU A 668 46.67 9.40 -22.56
N SER A 669 46.86 8.15 -22.15
CA SER A 669 47.78 7.73 -21.07
C SER A 669 47.57 8.48 -19.74
N MET A 670 46.34 8.93 -19.47
CA MET A 670 45.94 9.66 -18.26
C MET A 670 44.43 9.57 -18.00
N PRO A 671 43.92 9.95 -16.81
CA PRO A 671 42.49 9.99 -16.55
C PRO A 671 41.74 10.84 -17.58
N ALA A 672 40.74 10.24 -18.22
CA ALA A 672 40.01 10.85 -19.31
C ALA A 672 38.60 11.29 -18.89
N ARG A 673 38.06 12.29 -19.61
CA ARG A 673 36.64 12.62 -19.66
C ARG A 673 36.13 12.25 -21.06
N VAL A 674 34.98 11.58 -21.11
CA VAL A 674 34.38 11.10 -22.37
C VAL A 674 33.08 11.87 -22.62
N GLU A 675 32.95 12.41 -23.82
CA GLU A 675 31.77 13.14 -24.29
C GLU A 675 31.30 12.59 -25.64
N ILE A 676 30.05 12.89 -26.03
CA ILE A 676 29.58 12.60 -27.38
C ILE A 676 30.08 13.70 -28.32
N SER A 677 30.68 13.31 -29.45
CA SER A 677 31.09 14.24 -30.49
C SER A 677 29.86 14.90 -31.14
N GLU A 678 29.86 16.23 -31.23
CA GLU A 678 28.77 17.02 -31.86
C GLU A 678 28.58 16.71 -33.35
N HIS A 679 29.58 16.06 -33.98
CA HIS A 679 29.61 15.84 -35.42
C HIS A 679 28.95 14.52 -35.85
N ALA A 680 28.41 13.73 -34.93
CA ALA A 680 27.84 12.43 -35.26
C ALA A 680 26.55 12.14 -34.49
N ARG A 681 25.61 11.47 -35.16
CA ARG A 681 24.35 11.03 -34.54
C ARG A 681 24.63 9.87 -33.60
N LEU A 682 24.07 9.97 -32.40
CA LEU A 682 23.98 8.86 -31.46
C LEU A 682 23.11 7.74 -32.08
N ASP A 683 23.66 6.54 -32.20
CA ASP A 683 22.95 5.36 -32.67
C ASP A 683 22.83 4.36 -31.51
N HIS A 684 21.61 4.01 -31.15
CA HIS A 684 21.32 3.07 -30.08
C HIS A 684 20.08 2.23 -30.41
N GLY A 685 20.04 1.01 -29.87
CA GLY A 685 18.95 0.07 -30.13
C GLY A 685 18.90 -1.06 -29.12
N HIS A 686 17.77 -1.76 -29.08
CA HIS A 686 17.54 -2.87 -28.16
C HIS A 686 17.42 -4.20 -28.90
N GLY A 687 17.92 -5.25 -28.26
CA GLY A 687 17.62 -6.64 -28.55
C GLY A 687 17.08 -7.33 -27.29
N ALA A 688 16.68 -8.60 -27.38
CA ALA A 688 16.13 -9.31 -26.22
C ALA A 688 17.12 -9.36 -25.04
N GLY A 689 16.83 -8.62 -23.97
CA GLY A 689 17.67 -8.56 -22.77
C GLY A 689 19.03 -7.88 -22.97
N THR A 690 19.19 -7.05 -24.01
CA THR A 690 20.45 -6.38 -24.31
C THR A 690 20.20 -5.02 -24.95
N TYR A 691 20.91 -3.98 -24.52
CA TYR A 691 20.88 -2.66 -25.12
C TYR A 691 22.24 -2.32 -25.73
N MET A 692 22.29 -1.82 -26.96
CA MET A 692 23.52 -1.54 -27.68
C MET A 692 23.63 -0.05 -28.02
N PHE A 693 24.84 0.47 -27.86
CA PHE A 693 25.20 1.85 -28.13
C PHE A 693 26.37 1.89 -29.12
N ARG A 694 26.25 2.73 -30.15
CA ARG A 694 27.36 3.14 -31.01
C ARG A 694 27.61 4.61 -30.76
N LEU A 695 28.69 4.87 -30.04
CA LEU A 695 28.98 6.18 -29.46
C LEU A 695 30.14 6.82 -30.22
N PRO A 696 29.92 7.95 -30.92
CA PRO A 696 31.00 8.79 -31.41
C PRO A 696 31.55 9.59 -30.22
N LEU A 697 32.78 9.28 -29.80
CA LEU A 697 33.39 9.80 -28.59
C LEU A 697 34.36 10.95 -28.89
N LEU A 698 34.35 11.93 -27.99
CA LEU A 698 35.39 12.92 -27.80
C LEU A 698 36.04 12.68 -26.43
N ILE A 699 37.32 12.30 -26.42
CA ILE A 699 38.07 11.93 -25.22
C ILE A 699 39.03 13.07 -24.88
N LYS A 700 38.90 13.64 -23.68
CA LYS A 700 39.69 14.78 -23.19
C LYS A 700 40.42 14.41 -21.90
N GLY A 701 41.48 15.15 -21.56
CA GLY A 701 42.05 15.09 -20.21
C GLY A 701 41.02 15.49 -19.16
N GLN A 702 41.06 14.86 -17.98
CA GLN A 702 40.09 15.13 -16.92
C GLN A 702 40.19 16.58 -16.38
N ARG A 703 41.39 17.18 -16.36
CA ARG A 703 41.60 18.57 -15.95
C ARG A 703 41.80 19.46 -17.17
N ALA A 704 41.25 20.66 -17.13
CA ALA A 704 41.45 21.66 -18.18
C ALA A 704 42.94 22.06 -18.35
N SER A 705 43.77 21.83 -17.32
CA SER A 705 45.22 22.06 -17.35
C SER A 705 46.02 20.98 -18.09
N ASP A 706 45.40 19.84 -18.38
CA ASP A 706 46.07 18.74 -19.07
C ASP A 706 46.16 19.15 -20.56
N ASN A 707 47.30 19.72 -20.98
CA ASN A 707 47.57 20.21 -22.34
C ASN A 707 47.69 19.05 -23.37
N VAL A 708 46.74 18.14 -23.38
CA VAL A 708 46.67 16.99 -24.28
C VAL A 708 45.60 17.25 -25.33
N MET A 709 45.94 17.06 -26.61
CA MET A 709 44.96 17.19 -27.68
C MET A 709 43.82 16.17 -27.48
N PRO A 710 42.55 16.59 -27.56
CA PRO A 710 41.43 15.66 -27.51
C PRO A 710 41.53 14.60 -28.61
N ALA A 711 41.18 13.36 -28.29
CA ALA A 711 41.13 12.26 -29.24
C ALA A 711 39.69 11.96 -29.66
N PHE A 712 39.48 11.66 -30.93
CA PHE A 712 38.21 11.15 -31.44
C PHE A 712 38.25 9.62 -31.47
N ALA A 713 37.15 8.99 -31.09
CA ALA A 713 37.03 7.54 -31.17
C ALA A 713 35.59 7.14 -31.47
N THR A 714 35.39 5.90 -31.90
CA THR A 714 34.07 5.27 -31.94
C THR A 714 34.06 4.08 -31.00
N ALA A 715 33.09 4.05 -30.09
CA ALA A 715 32.89 2.93 -29.17
C ALA A 715 31.60 2.18 -29.48
N GLN A 716 31.65 0.86 -29.40
CA GLN A 716 30.48 0.00 -29.37
C GLN A 716 30.34 -0.58 -27.95
N VAL A 717 29.30 -0.16 -27.25
CA VAL A 717 29.03 -0.55 -25.87
C VAL A 717 27.74 -1.34 -25.81
N VAL A 718 27.70 -2.36 -24.96
CA VAL A 718 26.51 -3.13 -24.67
C VAL A 718 26.21 -3.07 -23.17
N LEU A 719 24.92 -2.96 -22.85
CA LEU A 719 24.36 -3.16 -21.53
C LEU A 719 23.51 -4.43 -21.53
N ASP A 720 23.88 -5.43 -20.73
CA ASP A 720 23.13 -6.68 -20.58
C ASP A 720 22.97 -7.07 -19.09
N ASP A 721 22.47 -8.27 -18.81
CA ASP A 721 22.30 -8.79 -17.45
C ASP A 721 23.60 -8.81 -16.62
N ARG A 722 24.78 -8.80 -17.25
CA ARG A 722 26.10 -8.77 -16.61
C ARG A 722 26.63 -7.34 -16.42
N GLY A 723 25.98 -6.34 -17.00
CA GLY A 723 26.34 -4.93 -16.91
C GLY A 723 26.90 -4.37 -18.20
N TRP A 724 27.72 -3.32 -18.05
CA TRP A 724 28.37 -2.65 -19.17
C TRP A 724 29.51 -3.49 -19.75
N ARG A 725 29.56 -3.59 -21.08
CA ARG A 725 30.63 -4.27 -21.81
C ARG A 725 31.06 -3.45 -23.02
N LEU A 726 32.36 -3.20 -23.13
CA LEU A 726 32.97 -2.55 -24.28
C LEU A 726 33.29 -3.63 -25.32
N LEU A 727 32.59 -3.62 -26.45
CA LEU A 727 32.81 -4.58 -27.53
C LEU A 727 33.92 -4.13 -28.48
N LEU A 728 33.99 -2.82 -28.73
CA LEU A 728 34.91 -2.25 -29.70
C LEU A 728 35.22 -0.80 -29.32
N LEU A 729 36.49 -0.42 -29.42
CA LEU A 729 36.96 0.96 -29.36
C LEU A 729 37.92 1.20 -30.53
N LYS A 730 37.57 2.13 -31.42
CA LYS A 730 38.39 2.50 -32.59
C LYS A 730 38.76 3.97 -32.51
N PRO A 731 40.02 4.32 -32.23
CA PRO A 731 40.52 5.69 -32.42
C PRO A 731 40.34 6.11 -33.88
N GLN A 732 40.03 7.39 -34.11
CA GLN A 732 39.87 7.98 -35.45
C GLN A 732 41.11 8.76 -35.87
#